data_AF-A0A1S9RES2-F1
#
_entry.id   AF-A0A1S9RES2-F1
#
_cell.length_a   1.000
_cell.length_b   1.000
_cell.length_c   1.000
_cell.angle_alpha   90.00
_cell.angle_beta   90.00
_cell.angle_gamma   90.00
#
_symmetry.space_group_name_H-M   'P 1'
#
loop_
_entity.id
_entity.type
_entity.pdbx_description
1 polymer ?
#
loop_
_entity_poly.entity_id
_entity_poly.type
_entity_poly.pdbx_seq_one_letter_code
_entity_poly.pdbx_strand_id
1 'polypeptide(L)'
;MARHELAAKEGPSSAGAPSVEISSVRLNQGMVRNRKTIRFAQPQAKPIPTLAVVKDADVGEKIHCGVKTRRRCNPRPSNHSPPLPLRFLFRFCFFLFCFHIRLGLLFKITPSSNSSFTLSASDTCSPSIFRAKPINYHVSLFDLQFSGSWGYKGVVKVDAKITRATKVVVLNSKEIDVQSAEVLGKDGASVAKTTDITYDKKSERVTLKFAEELAPSDIVLSINFTGTMNNAMAGFYRSKYKPVGEPAADTPKEGDFYYMLSTQFESCDARRAFPCFDEPNLKATFDFEIEIPKGQTALSNMPVKSERDGSNSGLKFVTFEKTPVMSTYLLAWAIGDFEYVEALTERKYQGKSIPVRVYTTRGLKDQARFALECAHRTVDYFSEIFEIEYPLPKADLLAVHEFAMGAMENWGLVTYRTTAVLFDEGKSDNRYKNRIAYVVAHELAHQWFGNLVTMDWWNELWLNEGFATWVGWLAVDHFYPDWNIWSQFVAEGVQQAFHLDSLRASHPIEVPVRNALEVDQIFDHISYLKGSSVIRMLSVHLGRETFLRGVANYLKSHAYGNATTNDLWSALSKASGQDVHKFMDPWIRKIGFPVVTVAEEPGQVSVRQSRFLSTGDAKPEEDETTWWIPLGIKSGENLATVDTRALTQKSDTVGDIGADGFYKINKDLAGFYRTNYPPARLEKLGQSLDLLSTEDKIGLLGDATALAVSGDGNTPALLALLEGFKEEKNYLVWSQVSSSLSNLRSVFSQNEQVADGLKKFTRSLAAPAAERIGWEFQANEDYLIIQLRKLLISMAGNAGHENIVAEAKRRFDLWATGQDQTAIHTNLRAAIFSLNVSEGSRKEYDAVKEEYLRTDSVDGKEICLASMGRTKDAALVTDYLDFVFSDKVAIQDIHSGAVALAANSKVRHLLWEYLKTNWDSVSARLSSNNVVFERFIRMGLSKFADHAIGDDISEFFKGKDTAAYDRALVIVQDNIRTNASYKERDEALVLEWLKAHGYAYDYLFKLLLIGDSGVGKSCLLLRFADDTYTESYISTIGVDFKIRTIELDGKTVKLQIWDTAGQERFRTITSSYYRGAHGICVVYDVTDMDSFNNVKQWLQEIDRYATEGVNKLLVGNKSDMEDKKVVEYTVAKEFADSLGIPFLETSAKNASNVEQAFLTMARQIKERMGTATVNNKPTVQVGQGQGVQSGSAGGCC
;
A
#
# COMPACT_ATOMS: atom_id res chain seq x y z
N MET A 1 46.58 -29.13 12.57
CA MET A 1 47.73 -29.95 13.04
C MET A 1 47.35 -31.43 12.94
N ALA A 2 48.23 -32.33 13.39
CA ALA A 2 48.04 -33.79 13.40
C ALA A 2 46.76 -34.27 14.15
N ARG A 3 46.28 -35.52 14.11
CA ARG A 3 46.41 -36.77 13.29
C ARG A 3 46.01 -37.92 14.24
N HIS A 4 45.38 -39.00 13.77
CA HIS A 4 45.11 -40.25 14.54
C HIS A 4 44.06 -40.16 15.68
N GLU A 5 43.37 -41.22 16.13
CA GLU A 5 43.42 -42.66 15.78
C GLU A 5 42.12 -43.48 16.02
N LEU A 6 42.15 -44.72 15.48
CA LEU A 6 41.41 -45.99 15.70
C LEU A 6 40.51 -46.22 16.96
N ALA A 7 39.65 -47.25 17.09
CA ALA A 7 38.89 -48.15 16.17
C ALA A 7 38.11 -49.24 16.97
N ALA A 8 37.19 -49.99 16.32
CA ALA A 8 36.56 -51.27 16.77
C ALA A 8 35.60 -51.16 18.00
N LYS A 9 34.59 -52.03 18.24
CA LYS A 9 34.03 -53.28 17.62
C LYS A 9 32.55 -53.42 18.10
N GLU A 10 31.63 -54.28 17.64
CA GLU A 10 31.62 -55.41 16.69
C GLU A 10 30.27 -55.51 15.90
N GLY A 11 29.25 -56.22 16.42
CA GLY A 11 27.94 -56.55 15.80
C GLY A 11 27.19 -57.63 16.62
N PRO A 12 26.19 -58.39 16.07
CA PRO A 12 25.74 -58.42 14.66
C PRO A 12 24.19 -58.56 14.42
N SER A 13 23.81 -58.68 13.13
CA SER A 13 22.56 -59.27 12.55
C SER A 13 21.19 -58.58 12.79
N SER A 14 20.17 -58.65 11.91
CA SER A 14 20.01 -58.96 10.45
C SER A 14 18.48 -58.89 10.13
N ALA A 15 17.93 -58.65 8.93
CA ALA A 15 18.35 -58.30 7.56
C ALA A 15 17.14 -57.58 6.87
N GLY A 16 17.04 -57.26 5.57
CA GLY A 16 17.95 -57.35 4.42
C GLY A 16 17.18 -57.17 3.10
N ALA A 17 17.71 -56.39 2.14
CA ALA A 17 17.10 -56.17 0.81
C ALA A 17 18.20 -55.92 -0.26
N PRO A 18 18.04 -56.38 -1.52
CA PRO A 18 19.10 -56.33 -2.54
C PRO A 18 19.08 -55.06 -3.43
N SER A 19 20.17 -54.90 -4.18
CA SER A 19 20.52 -53.76 -5.06
C SER A 19 20.23 -54.01 -6.55
N VAL A 20 20.55 -53.03 -7.41
CA VAL A 20 21.29 -53.25 -8.68
C VAL A 20 21.87 -51.93 -9.19
N GLU A 21 23.02 -51.97 -9.86
CA GLU A 21 23.71 -50.81 -10.45
C GLU A 21 23.49 -50.62 -11.96
N ILE A 22 23.63 -49.35 -12.34
CA ILE A 22 24.06 -48.76 -13.62
C ILE A 22 24.69 -49.72 -14.66
N SER A 23 24.24 -49.64 -15.91
CA SER A 23 25.10 -49.76 -17.11
C SER A 23 24.50 -49.01 -18.31
N SER A 24 25.29 -48.76 -19.36
CA SER A 24 24.99 -47.75 -20.41
C SER A 24 25.18 -48.26 -21.84
N VAL A 25 24.41 -47.72 -22.79
CA VAL A 25 24.55 -47.96 -24.25
C VAL A 25 24.32 -46.64 -25.03
N ARG A 26 24.87 -46.55 -26.24
CA ARG A 26 24.99 -45.35 -27.10
C ARG A 26 24.23 -45.50 -28.43
N LEU A 27 23.92 -44.33 -29.03
CA LEU A 27 23.86 -44.02 -30.48
C LEU A 27 22.60 -44.31 -31.36
N ASN A 28 22.38 -43.31 -32.23
CA ASN A 28 21.88 -43.30 -33.62
C ASN A 28 20.37 -43.24 -33.99
N GLN A 29 20.02 -42.07 -34.56
CA GLN A 29 19.39 -41.81 -35.88
C GLN A 29 18.34 -42.79 -36.46
N GLY A 30 17.17 -42.28 -36.87
CA GLY A 30 16.38 -42.94 -37.93
C GLY A 30 14.90 -42.55 -38.14
N MET A 31 14.64 -41.59 -39.04
CA MET A 31 13.49 -41.57 -40.00
C MET A 31 12.00 -41.78 -39.60
N VAL A 32 11.18 -40.77 -39.98
CA VAL A 32 9.96 -40.89 -40.84
C VAL A 32 8.58 -41.28 -40.24
N ARG A 33 7.61 -40.36 -40.41
CA ARG A 33 6.12 -40.48 -40.58
C ARG A 33 5.33 -41.36 -39.58
N ASN A 34 4.24 -40.87 -39.00
CA ASN A 34 3.04 -40.48 -39.76
C ASN A 34 2.14 -39.46 -39.05
N ARG A 35 1.47 -38.60 -39.82
CA ARG A 35 0.24 -37.91 -39.38
C ARG A 35 -0.94 -38.86 -39.53
N LYS A 36 -1.83 -38.94 -38.53
CA LYS A 36 -3.23 -39.35 -38.74
C LYS A 36 -4.18 -38.41 -38.01
N THR A 37 -5.13 -37.88 -38.76
CA THR A 37 -6.16 -36.93 -38.32
C THR A 37 -7.34 -37.68 -37.71
N ILE A 38 -7.92 -37.17 -36.62
CA ILE A 38 -9.31 -37.43 -36.24
C ILE A 38 -9.97 -36.05 -36.04
N ARG A 39 -11.24 -35.91 -36.46
CA ARG A 39 -12.02 -34.66 -36.42
C ARG A 39 -13.23 -34.81 -35.50
N PHE A 40 -13.50 -33.77 -34.71
CA PHE A 40 -14.85 -33.35 -34.28
C PHE A 40 -14.79 -31.83 -34.01
N ALA A 41 -15.82 -31.00 -34.23
CA ALA A 41 -16.89 -31.04 -35.23
C ALA A 41 -17.44 -29.59 -35.40
N GLN A 42 -17.88 -29.20 -36.60
CA GLN A 42 -18.63 -27.96 -36.83
C GLN A 42 -20.08 -28.27 -37.18
N PRO A 43 -21.08 -27.55 -36.64
CA PRO A 43 -22.39 -27.43 -37.26
C PRO A 43 -22.34 -26.36 -38.38
N GLN A 44 -22.95 -26.64 -39.54
CA GLN A 44 -23.10 -25.69 -40.64
C GLN A 44 -24.49 -25.04 -40.64
N ALA A 45 -24.59 -23.79 -41.10
CA ALA A 45 -25.85 -23.12 -41.42
C ALA A 45 -26.27 -23.34 -42.89
N LYS A 46 -27.59 -23.38 -43.15
CA LYS A 46 -28.29 -23.28 -44.46
C LYS A 46 -29.82 -23.43 -44.23
N PRO A 47 -30.71 -23.03 -45.17
CA PRO A 47 -30.60 -22.00 -46.22
C PRO A 47 -31.81 -21.01 -46.24
N ILE A 48 -31.84 -20.13 -47.24
CA ILE A 48 -32.90 -19.13 -47.52
C ILE A 48 -34.09 -19.77 -48.29
N PRO A 49 -35.27 -19.12 -48.36
CA PRO A 49 -35.77 -18.70 -49.69
C PRO A 49 -36.33 -17.25 -49.76
N THR A 50 -36.53 -16.78 -51.00
CA THR A 50 -36.68 -15.36 -51.40
C THR A 50 -38.09 -14.99 -51.90
N LEU A 51 -38.52 -13.71 -51.79
CA LEU A 51 -39.48 -12.97 -52.65
C LEU A 51 -39.68 -11.52 -52.09
N ALA A 52 -40.17 -10.49 -52.80
CA ALA A 52 -39.76 -9.92 -54.10
C ALA A 52 -40.44 -8.54 -54.40
N VAL A 53 -39.65 -7.54 -54.85
CA VAL A 53 -40.00 -6.42 -55.80
C VAL A 53 -41.05 -5.35 -55.39
N VAL A 54 -40.89 -4.15 -56.00
CA VAL A 54 -41.68 -2.88 -56.00
C VAL A 54 -40.97 -1.77 -55.19
N LYS A 55 -40.31 -0.76 -55.81
CA LYS A 55 -40.81 0.44 -56.57
C LYS A 55 -41.49 1.48 -55.66
N ASP A 56 -41.33 2.80 -55.80
CA ASP A 56 -40.69 3.63 -56.86
C ASP A 56 -39.93 4.85 -56.24
N ALA A 57 -39.70 5.91 -57.03
CA ALA A 57 -38.95 7.16 -56.79
C ALA A 57 -39.51 8.10 -55.66
N ASP A 58 -39.01 9.31 -55.35
CA ASP A 58 -38.22 10.25 -56.17
C ASP A 58 -37.40 11.33 -55.39
N VAL A 59 -36.73 12.21 -56.15
CA VAL A 59 -35.78 13.30 -55.80
C VAL A 59 -36.39 14.47 -55.02
N GLY A 60 -35.57 15.18 -54.22
CA GLY A 60 -35.92 16.49 -53.64
C GLY A 60 -34.77 17.30 -53.01
N GLU A 61 -34.03 18.08 -53.81
CA GLU A 61 -33.03 19.04 -53.30
C GLU A 61 -33.62 20.41 -52.89
N LYS A 62 -33.01 21.05 -51.87
CA LYS A 62 -32.57 22.48 -51.74
C LYS A 62 -32.61 22.92 -50.26
N ILE A 63 -31.57 23.49 -49.64
CA ILE A 63 -30.73 24.65 -49.98
C ILE A 63 -31.53 25.97 -50.01
N HIS A 64 -31.46 26.80 -48.95
CA HIS A 64 -30.54 27.96 -48.94
C HIS A 64 -30.39 28.61 -47.54
N CYS A 65 -29.53 29.63 -47.43
CA CYS A 65 -29.15 30.28 -46.16
C CYS A 65 -29.94 31.57 -45.87
N GLY A 66 -29.98 32.00 -44.60
CA GLY A 66 -30.46 33.33 -44.19
C GLY A 66 -29.77 33.83 -42.91
N VAL A 67 -28.96 34.90 -43.02
CA VAL A 67 -28.14 35.44 -41.91
C VAL A 67 -28.39 36.95 -41.78
N LYS A 68 -28.63 37.48 -40.55
CA LYS A 68 -28.01 38.73 -40.02
C LYS A 68 -28.48 39.25 -38.63
N THR A 69 -27.52 39.27 -37.68
CA THR A 69 -27.11 40.40 -36.78
C THR A 69 -28.06 41.13 -35.79
N ARG A 70 -27.63 41.14 -34.50
CA ARG A 70 -27.41 42.29 -33.55
C ARG A 70 -28.57 43.32 -33.32
N ARG A 71 -28.83 43.84 -32.10
CA ARG A 71 -27.89 44.45 -31.11
C ARG A 71 -28.54 44.68 -29.71
N ARG A 72 -27.77 45.22 -28.75
CA ARG A 72 -28.05 45.44 -27.30
C ARG A 72 -29.08 46.55 -26.96
N CYS A 73 -29.68 46.54 -25.76
CA CYS A 73 -29.44 47.51 -24.65
C CYS A 73 -30.23 47.24 -23.33
N ASN A 74 -29.91 47.96 -22.25
CA ASN A 74 -30.44 47.93 -20.86
C ASN A 74 -30.68 49.42 -20.39
N PRO A 75 -31.40 49.82 -19.30
CA PRO A 75 -31.11 49.51 -17.87
C PRO A 75 -32.32 49.54 -16.85
N ARG A 76 -32.00 49.61 -15.53
CA ARG A 76 -32.80 49.69 -14.25
C ARG A 76 -33.37 51.13 -13.93
N PRO A 77 -34.05 51.52 -12.79
CA PRO A 77 -34.06 50.94 -11.39
C PRO A 77 -35.25 51.17 -10.36
N SER A 78 -35.07 50.60 -9.13
CA SER A 78 -35.32 51.18 -7.75
C SER A 78 -36.55 50.88 -6.82
N ASN A 79 -36.21 50.44 -5.58
CA ASN A 79 -36.69 50.68 -4.18
C ASN A 79 -38.17 50.58 -3.67
N HIS A 80 -38.42 49.86 -2.54
CA HIS A 80 -38.57 50.39 -1.15
C HIS A 80 -38.97 49.33 -0.06
N SER A 81 -38.94 49.68 1.25
CA SER A 81 -39.16 48.88 2.49
C SER A 81 -39.33 49.83 3.72
N PRO A 82 -39.50 49.43 5.02
CA PRO A 82 -39.64 48.11 5.69
C PRO A 82 -41.07 47.87 6.30
N PRO A 83 -41.42 47.76 7.63
CA PRO A 83 -40.78 48.15 8.91
C PRO A 83 -40.49 46.97 9.91
N LEU A 84 -40.78 47.11 11.23
CA LEU A 84 -40.40 46.20 12.35
C LEU A 84 -41.29 46.40 13.62
N PRO A 85 -41.34 45.48 14.62
CA PRO A 85 -40.42 45.49 15.80
C PRO A 85 -40.16 44.10 16.47
N LEU A 86 -39.65 43.95 17.71
CA LEU A 86 -38.30 44.23 18.28
C LEU A 86 -38.20 43.74 19.77
N ARG A 87 -36.98 43.51 20.32
CA ARG A 87 -36.54 43.41 21.76
C ARG A 87 -36.51 42.01 22.41
N PHE A 88 -35.55 41.66 23.30
CA PHE A 88 -34.30 42.28 23.82
C PHE A 88 -33.42 41.17 24.48
N LEU A 89 -32.20 41.35 25.03
CA LEU A 89 -31.31 42.51 25.36
C LEU A 89 -29.80 42.11 25.16
N PHE A 90 -28.83 42.94 25.55
CA PHE A 90 -27.45 42.92 25.00
C PHE A 90 -26.40 43.68 25.87
N ARG A 91 -25.30 43.04 26.35
CA ARG A 91 -24.15 43.70 27.06
C ARG A 91 -22.83 42.88 27.04
N PHE A 92 -21.61 43.45 27.05
CA PHE A 92 -21.11 44.73 26.46
C PHE A 92 -19.55 44.77 26.36
N CYS A 93 -19.03 45.79 25.65
CA CYS A 93 -17.71 45.97 25.01
C CYS A 93 -16.37 45.98 25.81
N PHE A 94 -15.28 45.75 25.03
CA PHE A 94 -13.96 46.44 25.00
C PHE A 94 -13.78 47.73 25.85
N PHE A 95 -12.57 47.95 26.43
CA PHE A 95 -11.73 49.17 26.26
C PHE A 95 -10.29 49.10 26.88
N LEU A 96 -9.26 49.34 26.03
CA LEU A 96 -7.97 50.07 26.22
C LEU A 96 -6.91 49.87 27.37
N PHE A 97 -5.65 49.67 26.91
CA PHE A 97 -4.38 50.41 27.23
C PHE A 97 -3.36 50.01 28.34
N CYS A 98 -2.27 49.35 27.89
CA CYS A 98 -0.82 49.67 28.03
C CYS A 98 -0.08 49.88 29.38
N PHE A 99 1.00 49.08 29.60
CA PHE A 99 2.43 49.44 29.86
C PHE A 99 3.23 48.11 29.95
N HIS A 100 4.43 47.86 29.38
CA HIS A 100 5.70 48.61 29.31
C HIS A 100 6.50 48.35 27.98
N ILE A 101 7.73 48.90 27.86
CA ILE A 101 8.43 49.19 26.58
C ILE A 101 9.87 48.62 26.49
N ARG A 102 10.26 48.04 25.34
CA ARG A 102 11.55 48.16 24.57
C ARG A 102 11.54 47.20 23.36
N LEU A 103 11.55 47.67 22.11
CA LEU A 103 12.70 47.96 21.21
C LEU A 103 13.68 46.76 21.04
N GLY A 104 14.00 46.26 19.83
CA GLY A 104 13.62 46.56 18.43
C GLY A 104 14.04 45.38 17.51
N LEU A 105 14.01 45.40 16.16
CA LEU A 105 13.80 46.48 15.18
C LEU A 105 13.52 45.87 13.77
N LEU A 106 12.53 46.37 13.01
CA LEU A 106 12.32 46.27 11.52
C LEU A 106 12.32 44.86 10.83
N PHE A 107 11.58 44.59 9.74
CA PHE A 107 10.68 45.39 8.88
C PHE A 107 9.45 44.54 8.48
N LYS A 108 8.29 45.17 8.23
CA LYS A 108 7.15 44.57 7.52
C LYS A 108 6.85 45.38 6.26
N ILE A 109 6.46 44.71 5.18
CA ILE A 109 5.72 45.30 4.06
C ILE A 109 4.48 44.44 3.82
N THR A 110 3.31 45.07 3.76
CA THR A 110 2.03 44.42 3.45
C THR A 110 1.69 44.52 1.96
N PRO A 111 1.07 43.50 1.35
CA PRO A 111 0.74 43.50 -0.07
C PRO A 111 -0.47 44.39 -0.38
N SER A 112 -0.53 44.95 -1.59
CA SER A 112 -1.69 45.68 -2.10
C SER A 112 -1.98 45.39 -3.59
N SER A 113 -3.24 45.02 -3.86
CA SER A 113 -3.98 45.16 -5.12
C SER A 113 -3.36 44.68 -6.43
N ASN A 114 -3.95 43.60 -6.96
CA ASN A 114 -4.07 43.19 -8.37
C ASN A 114 -3.50 44.13 -9.44
N SER A 115 -2.53 43.63 -10.19
CA SER A 115 -2.46 43.86 -11.64
C SER A 115 -2.23 42.50 -12.33
N SER A 116 -2.95 42.23 -13.42
CA SER A 116 -3.00 40.91 -14.05
C SER A 116 -1.84 40.72 -15.04
N PHE A 117 -0.69 40.27 -14.54
CA PHE A 117 0.37 39.74 -15.39
C PHE A 117 0.07 38.27 -15.74
N THR A 118 -0.44 38.05 -16.94
CA THR A 118 -0.41 36.74 -17.59
C THR A 118 1.03 36.43 -18.00
N LEU A 119 1.79 35.80 -17.11
CA LEU A 119 3.05 35.15 -17.48
C LEU A 119 2.75 34.02 -18.47
N SER A 120 3.30 34.10 -19.68
CA SER A 120 3.35 32.97 -20.59
C SER A 120 4.33 31.93 -20.05
N ALA A 121 4.02 30.64 -20.22
CA ALA A 121 4.85 29.52 -19.77
C ALA A 121 6.15 29.33 -20.60
N SER A 122 6.58 30.37 -21.32
CA SER A 122 7.77 30.42 -22.18
C SER A 122 9.03 30.93 -21.48
N ASP A 123 8.88 31.69 -20.39
CA ASP A 123 9.94 32.60 -19.91
C ASP A 123 10.64 32.12 -18.63
N THR A 124 10.28 30.94 -18.10
CA THR A 124 10.83 30.41 -16.82
C THR A 124 12.08 29.56 -16.98
N CYS A 125 12.43 29.09 -18.19
CA CYS A 125 13.70 28.42 -18.44
C CYS A 125 14.75 29.47 -18.85
N SER A 126 15.70 29.77 -17.95
CA SER A 126 16.79 30.71 -18.24
C SER A 126 17.58 30.25 -19.47
N PRO A 127 18.03 31.16 -20.36
CA PRO A 127 19.03 30.80 -21.36
C PRO A 127 20.23 30.14 -20.67
N SER A 128 20.66 28.99 -21.19
CA SER A 128 21.47 28.01 -20.45
C SER A 128 22.69 28.64 -19.78
N ILE A 129 22.87 28.34 -18.48
CA ILE A 129 24.07 28.76 -17.74
C ILE A 129 25.33 28.13 -18.37
N PHE A 130 25.15 26.97 -18.99
CA PHE A 130 26.08 26.29 -19.87
C PHE A 130 26.21 27.04 -21.21
N ARG A 131 27.37 27.68 -21.40
CA ARG A 131 27.80 28.28 -22.68
C ARG A 131 28.48 27.28 -23.62
N ALA A 132 28.37 25.99 -23.31
CA ALA A 132 28.85 24.88 -24.10
C ALA A 132 27.76 23.82 -24.20
N LYS A 133 27.67 23.11 -25.33
CA LYS A 133 26.82 21.91 -25.49
C LYS A 133 27.73 20.69 -25.74
N PRO A 134 27.56 19.56 -25.02
CA PRO A 134 28.29 18.32 -25.29
C PRO A 134 27.85 17.67 -26.61
N ILE A 135 28.72 16.82 -27.14
CA ILE A 135 28.50 16.01 -28.37
C ILE A 135 28.90 14.55 -28.08
N ASN A 136 30.06 14.35 -27.47
CA ASN A 136 30.55 13.05 -27.03
C ASN A 136 31.37 13.18 -25.74
N TYR A 137 31.26 12.19 -24.85
CA TYR A 137 32.12 12.03 -23.68
C TYR A 137 33.04 10.83 -23.88
N HIS A 138 34.35 11.01 -23.72
CA HIS A 138 35.31 9.93 -23.54
C HIS A 138 35.60 9.83 -22.04
N VAL A 139 35.14 8.76 -21.37
CA VAL A 139 35.30 8.56 -19.92
C VAL A 139 36.23 7.37 -19.69
N SER A 140 37.35 7.61 -18.98
CA SER A 140 38.32 6.59 -18.60
C SER A 140 38.54 6.62 -17.09
N LEU A 141 38.26 5.51 -16.40
CA LEU A 141 38.40 5.37 -14.94
C LEU A 141 39.46 4.31 -14.59
N PHE A 142 40.32 4.61 -13.62
CA PHE A 142 41.49 3.78 -13.28
C PHE A 142 41.99 4.02 -11.85
N ASP A 143 42.97 3.22 -11.39
CA ASP A 143 43.50 3.28 -10.01
C ASP A 143 42.40 3.12 -8.94
N LEU A 144 41.50 2.15 -9.16
CA LEU A 144 40.39 1.83 -8.27
C LEU A 144 40.92 1.19 -6.98
N GLN A 145 40.65 1.81 -5.83
CA GLN A 145 41.03 1.31 -4.52
C GLN A 145 39.91 0.41 -3.96
N PHE A 146 40.18 -0.89 -3.88
CA PHE A 146 39.22 -1.90 -3.39
C PHE A 146 39.25 -2.12 -1.87
N SER A 147 39.78 -1.14 -1.12
CA SER A 147 39.82 -1.10 0.35
C SER A 147 40.14 0.32 0.84
N GLY A 148 39.98 0.56 2.14
CA GLY A 148 40.41 1.80 2.79
C GLY A 148 39.60 3.03 2.35
N SER A 149 40.17 3.87 1.49
CA SER A 149 39.49 5.11 1.03
C SER A 149 38.34 4.83 0.05
N TRP A 150 38.41 3.71 -0.68
CA TRP A 150 37.54 3.41 -1.81
C TRP A 150 37.56 4.48 -2.94
N GLY A 151 38.66 5.22 -3.05
CA GLY A 151 38.88 6.22 -4.11
C GLY A 151 39.18 5.62 -5.49
N TYR A 152 39.06 6.45 -6.53
CA TYR A 152 39.49 6.18 -7.90
C TYR A 152 39.95 7.45 -8.61
N LYS A 153 40.70 7.30 -9.72
CA LYS A 153 41.06 8.39 -10.64
C LYS A 153 40.23 8.31 -11.90
N GLY A 154 39.99 9.46 -12.53
CA GLY A 154 39.28 9.55 -13.78
C GLY A 154 39.82 10.64 -14.70
N VAL A 155 39.68 10.41 -16.00
CA VAL A 155 39.83 11.43 -17.04
C VAL A 155 38.55 11.43 -17.87
N VAL A 156 37.92 12.58 -17.99
CA VAL A 156 36.84 12.80 -18.95
C VAL A 156 37.28 13.82 -20.00
N LYS A 157 37.07 13.49 -21.27
CA LYS A 157 37.21 14.42 -22.39
C LYS A 157 35.84 14.64 -22.99
N VAL A 158 35.37 15.89 -23.03
CA VAL A 158 34.08 16.24 -23.63
C VAL A 158 34.33 16.90 -24.97
N ASP A 159 34.00 16.21 -26.07
CA ASP A 159 33.82 16.83 -27.37
C ASP A 159 32.60 17.74 -27.25
N ALA A 160 32.80 19.04 -27.34
CA ALA A 160 31.78 20.05 -27.01
C ALA A 160 31.85 21.24 -27.97
N LYS A 161 30.76 22.01 -28.03
CA LYS A 161 30.68 23.24 -28.81
C LYS A 161 30.41 24.43 -27.91
N ILE A 162 31.32 25.40 -27.89
CA ILE A 162 31.08 26.71 -27.26
C ILE A 162 30.01 27.44 -28.07
N THR A 163 28.89 27.76 -27.44
CA THR A 163 27.71 28.37 -28.08
C THR A 163 27.75 29.90 -28.01
N ARG A 164 28.45 30.46 -27.01
CA ARG A 164 28.65 31.89 -26.79
C ARG A 164 30.03 32.13 -26.19
N ALA A 165 30.69 33.22 -26.57
CA ALA A 165 32.03 33.57 -26.09
C ALA A 165 32.08 33.58 -24.55
N THR A 166 33.18 33.07 -23.97
CA THR A 166 33.27 32.92 -22.50
C THR A 166 34.69 32.77 -21.95
N LYS A 167 34.95 33.36 -20.77
CA LYS A 167 36.13 33.05 -19.93
C LYS A 167 35.86 31.96 -18.88
N VAL A 168 34.67 31.36 -18.86
CA VAL A 168 34.26 30.29 -17.94
C VAL A 168 33.46 29.17 -18.62
N VAL A 169 33.71 27.93 -18.21
CA VAL A 169 32.83 26.78 -18.48
C VAL A 169 32.32 26.27 -17.13
N VAL A 170 31.00 26.17 -17.00
CA VAL A 170 30.35 25.58 -15.82
C VAL A 170 29.98 24.13 -16.17
N LEU A 171 30.09 23.24 -15.18
CA LEU A 171 29.68 21.84 -15.24
C LEU A 171 28.97 21.49 -13.94
N ASN A 172 28.20 20.40 -13.92
CA ASN A 172 27.75 19.76 -12.70
C ASN A 172 28.89 18.94 -12.09
N SER A 173 29.00 18.97 -10.75
CA SER A 173 29.98 18.18 -9.99
C SER A 173 29.55 18.08 -8.53
N LYS A 174 29.61 16.87 -7.97
CA LYS A 174 29.23 16.54 -6.59
C LYS A 174 30.19 15.49 -6.05
N GLU A 175 30.85 15.75 -4.92
CA GLU A 175 31.80 14.81 -4.30
C GLU A 175 32.99 14.36 -5.19
N ILE A 176 33.17 14.99 -6.36
CA ILE A 176 34.32 14.83 -7.27
C ILE A 176 35.30 15.99 -7.07
N ASP A 177 36.59 15.67 -6.96
CA ASP A 177 37.68 16.66 -6.90
C ASP A 177 38.44 16.74 -8.23
N VAL A 178 38.28 17.87 -8.92
CA VAL A 178 38.88 18.18 -10.22
C VAL A 178 40.32 18.65 -10.03
N GLN A 179 41.27 17.78 -10.38
CA GLN A 179 42.70 18.01 -10.24
C GLN A 179 43.24 19.01 -11.28
N SER A 180 42.67 19.04 -12.49
CA SER A 180 43.00 20.01 -13.54
C SER A 180 42.03 19.92 -14.72
N ALA A 181 41.89 21.01 -15.49
CA ALA A 181 41.20 20.97 -16.77
C ALA A 181 41.87 21.85 -17.84
N GLU A 182 41.71 21.46 -19.10
CA GLU A 182 42.15 22.23 -20.25
C GLU A 182 41.27 22.03 -21.49
N VAL A 183 41.23 23.07 -22.32
CA VAL A 183 40.58 23.07 -23.63
C VAL A 183 41.63 22.75 -24.69
N LEU A 184 41.39 21.69 -25.45
CA LEU A 184 42.21 21.24 -26.57
C LEU A 184 41.53 21.56 -27.91
N GLY A 185 42.34 21.77 -28.95
CA GLY A 185 41.92 21.81 -30.34
C GLY A 185 41.62 20.42 -30.92
N LYS A 186 41.06 20.38 -32.14
CA LYS A 186 40.80 19.10 -32.86
C LYS A 186 42.06 18.35 -33.29
N ASP A 187 43.21 19.03 -33.26
CA ASP A 187 44.56 18.49 -33.43
C ASP A 187 45.15 17.94 -32.11
N GLY A 188 44.46 18.10 -30.98
CA GLY A 188 44.94 17.73 -29.65
C GLY A 188 45.86 18.77 -29.01
N ALA A 189 46.12 19.93 -29.64
CA ALA A 189 46.94 20.98 -29.06
C ALA A 189 46.21 21.69 -27.92
N SER A 190 46.92 22.00 -26.82
CA SER A 190 46.37 22.77 -25.70
C SER A 190 46.11 24.22 -26.10
N VAL A 191 44.83 24.61 -26.16
CA VAL A 191 44.38 25.97 -26.52
C VAL A 191 44.30 26.87 -25.28
N ALA A 192 43.75 26.37 -24.18
CA ALA A 192 43.66 27.11 -22.91
C ALA A 192 43.61 26.17 -21.71
N LYS A 193 44.38 26.45 -20.65
CA LYS A 193 44.33 25.74 -19.37
C LYS A 193 43.53 26.53 -18.34
N THR A 194 42.90 25.87 -17.38
CA THR A 194 42.21 26.58 -16.29
C THR A 194 43.19 27.35 -15.41
N THR A 195 42.90 28.62 -15.17
CA THR A 195 43.61 29.45 -14.19
C THR A 195 43.09 29.28 -12.77
N ASP A 196 41.86 28.79 -12.64
CA ASP A 196 41.07 28.80 -11.40
C ASP A 196 39.92 27.78 -11.53
N ILE A 197 39.60 27.07 -10.44
CA ILE A 197 38.59 26.01 -10.35
C ILE A 197 37.82 26.24 -9.05
N THR A 198 36.53 26.55 -9.15
CA THR A 198 35.68 26.93 -8.02
C THR A 198 34.40 26.09 -7.96
N TYR A 199 33.95 25.76 -6.75
CA TYR A 199 32.79 24.89 -6.54
C TYR A 199 31.63 25.65 -5.88
N ASP A 200 30.44 25.58 -6.47
CA ASP A 200 29.18 25.87 -5.80
C ASP A 200 28.59 24.54 -5.31
N LYS A 201 28.81 24.25 -4.02
CA LYS A 201 28.28 23.05 -3.36
C LYS A 201 26.75 23.06 -3.20
N LYS A 202 26.09 24.21 -3.29
CA LYS A 202 24.63 24.31 -3.16
C LYS A 202 23.92 24.04 -4.49
N SER A 203 24.51 24.48 -5.60
CA SER A 203 24.00 24.19 -6.96
C SER A 203 24.63 22.94 -7.59
N GLU A 204 25.47 22.20 -6.86
CA GLU A 204 26.26 21.05 -7.33
C GLU A 204 27.01 21.31 -8.65
N ARG A 205 27.77 22.41 -8.68
CA ARG A 205 28.47 22.90 -9.88
C ARG A 205 29.95 23.15 -9.63
N VAL A 206 30.76 22.88 -10.65
CA VAL A 206 32.16 23.34 -10.75
C VAL A 206 32.27 24.36 -11.88
N THR A 207 33.01 25.44 -11.64
CA THR A 207 33.30 26.49 -12.62
C THR A 207 34.79 26.45 -12.96
N LEU A 208 35.07 26.12 -14.22
CA LEU A 208 36.39 26.10 -14.84
C LEU A 208 36.64 27.47 -15.48
N LYS A 209 37.63 28.21 -15.01
CA LYS A 209 37.91 29.59 -15.46
C LYS A 209 39.23 29.67 -16.22
N PHE A 210 39.22 30.42 -17.31
CA PHE A 210 40.33 30.54 -18.26
C PHE A 210 40.86 31.98 -18.31
N ALA A 211 42.14 32.15 -18.64
CA ALA A 211 42.76 33.46 -18.79
C ALA A 211 42.13 34.26 -19.94
N GLU A 212 41.98 33.62 -21.10
CA GLU A 212 41.40 34.22 -22.31
C GLU A 212 40.00 33.74 -22.63
N GLU A 213 39.35 34.47 -23.54
CA GLU A 213 37.98 34.20 -23.95
C GLU A 213 37.94 33.10 -25.02
N LEU A 214 37.30 32.00 -24.67
CA LEU A 214 36.97 30.92 -25.59
C LEU A 214 35.93 31.45 -26.58
N ALA A 215 36.31 31.54 -27.85
CA ALA A 215 35.41 31.90 -28.94
C ALA A 215 34.37 30.78 -29.20
N PRO A 216 33.24 31.06 -29.87
CA PRO A 216 32.30 30.04 -30.32
C PRO A 216 32.92 29.07 -31.34
N SER A 217 33.45 27.94 -30.86
CA SER A 217 34.05 26.88 -31.66
C SER A 217 33.70 25.49 -31.12
N ASP A 218 33.94 24.48 -31.94
CA ASP A 218 34.04 23.10 -31.46
C ASP A 218 35.39 22.95 -30.70
N ILE A 219 35.39 22.25 -29.57
CA ILE A 219 36.53 22.05 -28.66
C ILE A 219 36.53 20.63 -28.07
N VAL A 220 37.65 20.23 -27.46
CA VAL A 220 37.69 19.07 -26.55
C VAL A 220 38.07 19.56 -25.15
N LEU A 221 37.15 19.47 -24.19
CA LEU A 221 37.40 19.82 -22.79
C LEU A 221 37.91 18.60 -22.04
N SER A 222 39.22 18.56 -21.73
CA SER A 222 39.88 17.49 -20.98
C SER A 222 39.94 17.83 -19.50
N ILE A 223 39.47 16.91 -18.64
CA ILE A 223 39.37 17.10 -17.19
C ILE A 223 39.95 15.88 -16.48
N ASN A 224 40.94 16.09 -15.61
CA ASN A 224 41.49 15.07 -14.72
C ASN A 224 40.87 15.23 -13.34
N PHE A 225 40.38 14.15 -12.74
CA PHE A 225 39.66 14.20 -11.46
C PHE A 225 39.87 12.94 -10.61
N THR A 226 39.43 13.02 -9.35
CA THR A 226 39.34 11.91 -8.40
C THR A 226 37.94 11.86 -7.79
N GLY A 227 37.47 10.65 -7.48
CA GLY A 227 36.19 10.43 -6.80
C GLY A 227 36.26 9.22 -5.87
N THR A 228 35.13 8.88 -5.24
CA THR A 228 35.02 7.79 -4.27
C THR A 228 33.85 6.86 -4.60
N MET A 229 34.11 5.55 -4.59
CA MET A 229 33.08 4.50 -4.66
C MET A 229 32.33 4.46 -3.33
N ASN A 230 31.37 5.37 -3.18
CA ASN A 230 30.62 5.61 -1.95
C ASN A 230 29.69 4.44 -1.56
N ASN A 231 28.96 4.56 -0.46
CA ASN A 231 28.02 3.54 0.03
C ASN A 231 26.58 4.08 0.23
N ALA A 232 26.19 5.15 -0.48
CA ALA A 232 24.89 5.80 -0.38
C ALA A 232 23.83 5.25 -1.37
N MET A 233 24.23 4.33 -2.26
CA MET A 233 23.43 3.81 -3.39
C MET A 233 23.11 4.87 -4.46
N ALA A 234 24.03 5.82 -4.68
CA ALA A 234 23.91 6.91 -5.65
C ALA A 234 25.28 7.28 -6.23
N GLY A 235 25.34 7.79 -7.46
CA GLY A 235 26.58 7.99 -8.19
C GLY A 235 27.26 6.67 -8.53
N PHE A 236 28.60 6.65 -8.58
CA PHE A 236 29.38 5.40 -8.66
C PHE A 236 29.67 4.91 -7.24
N TYR A 237 29.20 3.70 -6.90
CA TYR A 237 29.12 3.24 -5.51
C TYR A 237 29.44 1.74 -5.35
N ARG A 238 29.73 1.32 -4.12
CA ARG A 238 29.95 -0.07 -3.72
C ARG A 238 28.74 -0.65 -3.00
N SER A 239 28.30 -1.82 -3.45
CA SER A 239 27.17 -2.59 -2.90
C SER A 239 27.71 -3.82 -2.19
N LYS A 240 27.56 -3.89 -0.85
CA LYS A 240 28.05 -5.03 -0.06
C LYS A 240 27.10 -6.23 -0.13
N TYR A 241 27.64 -7.43 -0.10
CA TYR A 241 26.89 -8.68 -0.04
C TYR A 241 27.60 -9.73 0.80
N LYS A 242 26.84 -10.77 1.19
CA LYS A 242 27.42 -12.05 1.65
C LYS A 242 27.32 -13.04 0.49
N PRO A 243 28.40 -13.78 0.17
CA PRO A 243 28.42 -14.66 -0.99
C PRO A 243 27.60 -15.93 -0.77
N VAL A 244 27.04 -16.47 -1.85
CA VAL A 244 26.28 -17.74 -1.86
C VAL A 244 27.08 -18.83 -2.58
N GLY A 245 27.60 -18.53 -3.78
CA GLY A 245 28.67 -19.29 -4.42
C GLY A 245 30.06 -18.78 -4.03
N GLU A 246 31.11 -19.56 -4.34
CA GLU A 246 32.51 -19.17 -4.13
C GLU A 246 32.89 -17.95 -4.99
N PRO A 247 33.29 -16.80 -4.39
CA PRO A 247 33.65 -15.60 -5.16
C PRO A 247 34.97 -15.76 -5.92
N ALA A 248 35.17 -14.95 -6.96
CA ALA A 248 36.47 -14.87 -7.63
C ALA A 248 37.55 -14.36 -6.65
N ALA A 249 38.79 -14.84 -6.78
CA ALA A 249 39.86 -14.57 -5.81
C ALA A 249 40.31 -13.10 -5.73
N ASP A 250 39.96 -12.28 -6.73
CA ASP A 250 40.20 -10.84 -6.80
C ASP A 250 38.94 -10.00 -6.51
N THR A 251 37.87 -10.62 -6.01
CA THR A 251 36.64 -9.92 -5.60
C THR A 251 36.91 -9.08 -4.34
N PRO A 252 36.57 -7.78 -4.32
CA PRO A 252 36.80 -6.91 -3.17
C PRO A 252 36.13 -7.44 -1.90
N LYS A 253 36.87 -7.41 -0.77
CA LYS A 253 36.44 -7.98 0.51
C LYS A 253 36.88 -7.10 1.70
N GLU A 254 35.97 -6.90 2.64
CA GLU A 254 36.24 -6.23 3.93
C GLU A 254 35.48 -6.98 5.04
N GLY A 255 36.22 -7.58 5.99
CA GLY A 255 35.64 -8.49 6.98
C GLY A 255 34.96 -9.71 6.35
N ASP A 256 33.71 -9.98 6.75
CA ASP A 256 32.86 -11.05 6.20
C ASP A 256 32.14 -10.67 4.90
N PHE A 257 32.24 -9.40 4.45
CA PHE A 257 31.50 -8.88 3.31
C PHE A 257 32.36 -8.81 2.05
N TYR A 258 31.72 -9.11 0.92
CA TYR A 258 32.26 -8.90 -0.42
C TYR A 258 31.53 -7.72 -1.07
N TYR A 259 32.12 -7.10 -2.09
CA TYR A 259 31.57 -5.90 -2.72
C TYR A 259 31.56 -6.01 -4.24
N MET A 260 30.40 -5.74 -4.84
CA MET A 260 30.28 -5.38 -6.25
C MET A 260 30.22 -3.84 -6.37
N LEU A 261 30.55 -3.31 -7.54
CA LEU A 261 30.43 -1.89 -7.84
C LEU A 261 29.29 -1.67 -8.84
N SER A 262 28.57 -0.56 -8.72
CA SER A 262 27.44 -0.20 -9.58
C SER A 262 27.24 1.31 -9.67
N THR A 263 26.33 1.74 -10.53
CA THR A 263 26.01 3.15 -10.82
C THR A 263 24.52 3.41 -10.72
N GLN A 264 24.12 4.44 -9.99
CA GLN A 264 22.77 4.99 -9.99
C GLN A 264 22.85 6.50 -10.23
N PHE A 265 22.41 6.96 -11.40
CA PHE A 265 22.60 8.36 -11.83
C PHE A 265 21.31 9.17 -11.98
N GLU A 266 20.12 8.56 -12.01
CA GLU A 266 18.87 9.30 -11.91
C GLU A 266 18.60 9.71 -10.45
N SER A 267 18.14 10.93 -10.15
CA SER A 267 17.78 12.03 -11.06
C SER A 267 18.98 12.76 -11.66
N CYS A 268 19.99 13.05 -10.85
CA CYS A 268 21.17 13.79 -11.30
C CYS A 268 22.42 13.51 -10.46
N ASP A 269 22.82 12.24 -10.41
CA ASP A 269 24.02 11.78 -9.70
C ASP A 269 25.14 11.26 -10.63
N ALA A 270 25.02 11.40 -11.96
CA ALA A 270 26.14 11.19 -12.90
C ALA A 270 27.31 12.15 -12.59
N ARG A 271 27.00 13.39 -12.19
CA ARG A 271 27.92 14.38 -11.61
C ARG A 271 28.71 13.92 -10.38
N ARG A 272 28.31 12.80 -9.75
CA ARG A 272 29.00 12.15 -8.61
C ARG A 272 29.88 10.97 -9.04
N ALA A 273 29.92 10.68 -10.35
CA ALA A 273 30.88 9.76 -10.96
C ALA A 273 31.91 10.49 -11.85
N PHE A 274 31.52 11.58 -12.51
CA PHE A 274 32.43 12.42 -13.31
C PHE A 274 31.84 13.82 -13.57
N PRO A 275 32.65 14.88 -13.75
CA PRO A 275 32.14 16.22 -14.07
C PRO A 275 31.51 16.26 -15.47
N CYS A 276 30.25 16.69 -15.57
CA CYS A 276 29.48 16.62 -16.82
C CYS A 276 28.42 17.72 -16.94
N PHE A 277 27.77 17.79 -18.11
CA PHE A 277 26.58 18.61 -18.34
C PHE A 277 25.35 17.76 -18.02
N ASP A 278 24.93 17.77 -16.76
CA ASP A 278 24.07 16.73 -16.18
C ASP A 278 22.58 17.15 -16.18
N GLU A 279 22.03 17.28 -17.39
CA GLU A 279 20.66 17.70 -17.69
C GLU A 279 20.09 16.87 -18.88
N PRO A 280 18.80 16.45 -18.85
CA PRO A 280 18.28 15.40 -19.74
C PRO A 280 18.22 15.78 -21.24
N ASN A 281 18.14 17.08 -21.58
CA ASN A 281 18.17 17.57 -22.97
C ASN A 281 19.59 17.89 -23.49
N LEU A 282 20.62 17.72 -22.66
CA LEU A 282 22.04 17.83 -23.05
C LEU A 282 22.62 16.46 -23.49
N LYS A 283 21.82 15.70 -24.25
CA LYS A 283 22.18 14.37 -24.79
C LYS A 283 23.50 14.38 -25.56
N ALA A 284 24.27 13.30 -25.43
CA ALA A 284 25.54 13.07 -26.07
C ALA A 284 25.76 11.57 -26.38
N THR A 285 26.80 11.24 -27.14
CA THR A 285 27.34 9.87 -27.21
C THR A 285 28.41 9.65 -26.13
N PHE A 286 28.69 8.39 -25.78
CA PHE A 286 29.68 8.04 -24.76
C PHE A 286 30.62 6.95 -25.28
N ASP A 287 31.93 7.18 -25.19
CA ASP A 287 32.99 6.17 -25.23
C ASP A 287 33.45 5.91 -23.78
N PHE A 288 33.34 4.67 -23.30
CA PHE A 288 33.70 4.31 -21.92
C PHE A 288 34.79 3.23 -21.87
N GLU A 289 35.79 3.42 -21.01
CA GLU A 289 36.70 2.38 -20.55
C GLU A 289 36.95 2.44 -19.04
N ILE A 290 37.24 1.29 -18.45
CA ILE A 290 37.55 1.16 -17.01
C ILE A 290 38.62 0.11 -16.74
N GLU A 291 39.55 0.43 -15.85
CA GLU A 291 40.56 -0.50 -15.34
C GLU A 291 39.99 -1.35 -14.20
N ILE A 292 40.07 -2.67 -14.32
CA ILE A 292 39.58 -3.64 -13.33
C ILE A 292 40.54 -4.81 -13.11
N PRO A 293 40.44 -5.55 -12.00
CA PRO A 293 41.12 -6.83 -11.80
C PRO A 293 40.73 -7.86 -12.87
N LYS A 294 41.69 -8.68 -13.32
CA LYS A 294 41.52 -9.56 -14.49
C LYS A 294 40.48 -10.68 -14.34
N GLY A 295 40.17 -11.12 -13.12
CA GLY A 295 39.13 -12.11 -12.81
C GLY A 295 37.73 -11.53 -12.60
N GLN A 296 37.61 -10.20 -12.51
CA GLN A 296 36.32 -9.51 -12.43
C GLN A 296 35.72 -9.28 -13.84
N THR A 297 34.40 -9.13 -13.89
CA THR A 297 33.65 -8.75 -15.09
C THR A 297 33.26 -7.27 -14.99
N ALA A 298 33.50 -6.50 -16.06
CA ALA A 298 32.93 -5.17 -16.23
C ALA A 298 31.73 -5.23 -17.20
N LEU A 299 30.63 -4.58 -16.82
CA LEU A 299 29.44 -4.38 -17.65
C LEU A 299 29.24 -2.88 -17.88
N SER A 300 28.69 -2.49 -19.03
CA SER A 300 28.21 -1.12 -19.32
C SER A 300 27.06 -1.18 -20.34
N ASN A 301 26.53 -0.03 -20.76
CA ASN A 301 25.40 0.11 -21.71
C ASN A 301 25.56 -0.72 -23.00
N MET A 302 26.78 -0.77 -23.54
CA MET A 302 27.12 -1.38 -24.82
C MET A 302 27.93 -2.68 -24.65
N PRO A 303 28.14 -3.49 -25.70
CA PRO A 303 29.07 -4.62 -25.68
C PRO A 303 30.52 -4.20 -25.39
N VAL A 304 31.32 -5.15 -24.90
CA VAL A 304 32.79 -4.99 -24.82
C VAL A 304 33.37 -4.98 -26.24
N LYS A 305 34.12 -3.93 -26.54
CA LYS A 305 34.80 -3.69 -27.82
C LYS A 305 36.22 -4.26 -27.83
N SER A 306 36.93 -4.14 -26.71
CA SER A 306 38.31 -4.64 -26.56
C SER A 306 38.72 -4.69 -25.08
N GLU A 307 39.60 -5.63 -24.73
CA GLU A 307 40.37 -5.60 -23.49
C GLU A 307 41.86 -5.34 -23.79
N ARG A 308 42.56 -4.68 -22.87
CA ARG A 308 44.03 -4.46 -22.92
C ARG A 308 44.63 -4.54 -21.53
N ASP A 309 45.93 -4.83 -21.41
CA ASP A 309 46.61 -4.83 -20.10
C ASP A 309 46.51 -3.46 -19.39
N GLY A 310 46.42 -3.51 -18.07
CA GLY A 310 46.35 -2.35 -17.18
C GLY A 310 47.73 -1.81 -16.78
N SER A 311 47.71 -0.92 -15.79
CA SER A 311 48.89 -0.34 -15.13
C SER A 311 49.81 -1.36 -14.46
N ASN A 312 49.32 -2.57 -14.18
CA ASN A 312 50.10 -3.70 -13.71
C ASN A 312 49.53 -5.04 -14.21
N SER A 313 50.28 -6.12 -14.05
CA SER A 313 49.97 -7.45 -14.60
C SER A 313 48.65 -8.07 -14.12
N GLY A 314 48.12 -7.66 -12.96
CA GLY A 314 46.84 -8.13 -12.41
C GLY A 314 45.61 -7.37 -12.90
N LEU A 315 45.78 -6.22 -13.55
CA LEU A 315 44.69 -5.36 -14.03
C LEU A 315 44.55 -5.40 -15.56
N LYS A 316 43.35 -5.12 -16.05
CA LYS A 316 43.03 -4.91 -17.47
C LYS A 316 42.14 -3.66 -17.61
N PHE A 317 42.29 -2.92 -18.71
CA PHE A 317 41.24 -2.01 -19.16
C PHE A 317 40.24 -2.78 -20.01
N VAL A 318 38.95 -2.57 -19.74
CA VAL A 318 37.84 -3.00 -20.58
C VAL A 318 37.26 -1.77 -21.26
N THR A 319 37.25 -1.75 -22.60
CA THR A 319 36.68 -0.68 -23.43
C THR A 319 35.39 -1.18 -24.07
N PHE A 320 34.34 -0.36 -24.05
CA PHE A 320 33.03 -0.68 -24.62
C PHE A 320 32.83 -0.07 -26.02
N GLU A 321 31.79 -0.51 -26.73
CA GLU A 321 31.35 0.19 -27.95
C GLU A 321 30.70 1.54 -27.61
N LYS A 322 30.71 2.48 -28.57
CA LYS A 322 30.13 3.81 -28.40
C LYS A 322 28.61 3.73 -28.28
N THR A 323 28.02 4.40 -27.30
CA THR A 323 26.56 4.46 -27.13
C THR A 323 25.89 5.26 -28.26
N PRO A 324 24.58 5.07 -28.50
CA PRO A 324 23.75 6.08 -29.17
C PRO A 324 23.73 7.42 -28.42
N VAL A 325 23.09 8.42 -29.03
CA VAL A 325 22.85 9.72 -28.39
C VAL A 325 21.83 9.54 -27.25
N MET A 326 22.25 9.79 -26.02
CA MET A 326 21.47 9.58 -24.79
C MET A 326 21.79 10.60 -23.70
N SER A 327 20.95 10.67 -22.67
CA SER A 327 21.11 11.57 -21.52
C SER A 327 22.13 11.02 -20.51
N THR A 328 22.76 11.89 -19.71
CA THR A 328 23.80 11.52 -18.73
C THR A 328 23.34 10.47 -17.71
N TYR A 329 22.10 10.58 -17.24
CA TYR A 329 21.52 9.70 -16.22
C TYR A 329 21.40 8.22 -16.66
N LEU A 330 21.47 7.96 -17.98
CA LEU A 330 21.35 6.64 -18.57
C LEU A 330 22.69 5.90 -18.76
N LEU A 331 23.82 6.60 -18.59
CA LEU A 331 25.13 5.97 -18.58
C LEU A 331 25.25 5.07 -17.35
N ALA A 332 25.75 3.85 -17.51
CA ALA A 332 25.92 2.92 -16.41
C ALA A 332 27.14 2.00 -16.57
N TRP A 333 27.67 1.54 -15.45
CA TRP A 333 28.62 0.45 -15.40
C TRP A 333 28.54 -0.33 -14.08
N ALA A 334 28.93 -1.59 -14.13
CA ALA A 334 29.03 -2.44 -12.96
C ALA A 334 30.28 -3.31 -13.01
N ILE A 335 30.84 -3.63 -11.85
CA ILE A 335 32.02 -4.48 -11.70
C ILE A 335 31.75 -5.54 -10.62
N GLY A 336 32.03 -6.80 -10.91
CA GLY A 336 31.87 -7.88 -9.95
C GLY A 336 32.21 -9.26 -10.51
N ASP A 337 32.01 -10.28 -9.69
CA ASP A 337 32.32 -11.68 -9.97
C ASP A 337 31.23 -12.42 -10.78
N PHE A 338 30.47 -11.68 -11.60
CA PHE A 338 29.15 -12.05 -12.09
C PHE A 338 29.09 -13.36 -12.91
N GLU A 339 27.95 -14.03 -12.80
CA GLU A 339 27.46 -15.05 -13.73
C GLU A 339 26.09 -14.63 -14.30
N TYR A 340 25.60 -15.29 -15.34
CA TYR A 340 24.32 -14.93 -15.97
C TYR A 340 23.56 -16.13 -16.55
N VAL A 341 22.27 -15.92 -16.80
CA VAL A 341 21.45 -16.70 -17.73
C VAL A 341 21.20 -15.89 -19.00
N GLU A 342 21.11 -16.55 -20.16
CA GLU A 342 20.94 -15.91 -21.47
C GLU A 342 19.78 -16.55 -22.26
N ALA A 343 19.04 -15.71 -22.97
CA ALA A 343 18.09 -16.08 -24.01
C ALA A 343 18.34 -15.21 -25.25
N LEU A 344 17.85 -15.65 -26.41
CA LEU A 344 17.83 -14.87 -27.63
C LEU A 344 16.40 -14.41 -27.91
N THR A 345 16.21 -13.20 -28.42
CA THR A 345 14.91 -12.77 -28.95
C THR A 345 14.38 -13.72 -30.03
N GLU A 346 13.07 -13.95 -30.06
CA GLU A 346 12.43 -14.73 -31.12
C GLU A 346 12.35 -13.89 -32.41
N ARG A 347 11.99 -12.60 -32.25
CA ARG A 347 12.05 -11.61 -33.32
C ARG A 347 13.49 -11.40 -33.80
N LYS A 348 13.62 -11.14 -35.11
CA LYS A 348 14.89 -10.74 -35.73
C LYS A 348 14.94 -9.23 -35.90
N TYR A 349 16.01 -8.63 -35.41
CA TYR A 349 16.38 -7.23 -35.45
C TYR A 349 17.50 -7.09 -36.47
N GLN A 350 17.25 -6.34 -37.55
CA GLN A 350 18.20 -6.24 -38.68
C GLN A 350 18.74 -7.62 -39.17
N GLY A 351 17.91 -8.67 -39.06
CA GLY A 351 18.24 -10.07 -39.43
C GLY A 351 18.89 -10.94 -38.35
N LYS A 352 19.20 -10.43 -37.14
CA LYS A 352 19.80 -11.17 -36.02
C LYS A 352 18.83 -11.29 -34.84
N SER A 353 18.98 -12.30 -33.98
CA SER A 353 18.40 -12.20 -32.63
C SER A 353 19.32 -11.38 -31.73
N ILE A 354 18.74 -10.70 -30.76
CA ILE A 354 19.47 -9.94 -29.73
C ILE A 354 19.65 -10.85 -28.50
N PRO A 355 20.85 -10.92 -27.90
CA PRO A 355 21.05 -11.57 -26.62
C PRO A 355 20.45 -10.74 -25.49
N VAL A 356 19.61 -11.40 -24.70
CA VAL A 356 19.01 -10.87 -23.47
C VAL A 356 19.59 -11.67 -22.31
N ARG A 357 20.15 -10.99 -21.31
CA ARG A 357 20.90 -11.64 -20.22
C ARG A 357 20.49 -11.09 -18.86
N VAL A 358 20.44 -11.96 -17.86
CA VAL A 358 20.23 -11.55 -16.46
C VAL A 358 21.44 -11.98 -15.63
N TYR A 359 22.18 -10.98 -15.14
CA TYR A 359 23.42 -11.11 -14.39
C TYR A 359 23.17 -11.11 -12.88
N THR A 360 23.92 -11.96 -12.16
CA THR A 360 23.89 -12.07 -10.69
C THR A 360 25.31 -12.25 -10.14
N THR A 361 25.51 -12.00 -8.84
CA THR A 361 26.64 -12.58 -8.11
C THR A 361 26.54 -14.11 -8.07
N ARG A 362 27.64 -14.80 -7.77
CA ARG A 362 27.74 -16.26 -7.83
C ARG A 362 26.80 -16.98 -6.88
N GLY A 363 26.20 -18.06 -7.38
CA GLY A 363 25.27 -18.93 -6.66
C GLY A 363 23.79 -18.56 -6.82
N LEU A 364 23.46 -17.53 -7.61
CA LEU A 364 22.10 -16.99 -7.74
C LEU A 364 21.50 -17.10 -9.15
N LYS A 365 22.27 -17.47 -10.19
CA LYS A 365 21.82 -17.43 -11.59
C LYS A 365 20.52 -18.19 -11.88
N ASP A 366 20.24 -19.27 -11.15
CA ASP A 366 19.05 -20.09 -11.39
C ASP A 366 17.77 -19.38 -10.92
N GLN A 367 17.87 -18.46 -9.95
CA GLN A 367 16.77 -17.59 -9.53
C GLN A 367 16.42 -16.51 -10.58
N ALA A 368 17.32 -16.22 -11.52
CA ALA A 368 17.14 -15.20 -12.55
C ALA A 368 16.33 -15.68 -13.79
N ARG A 369 16.00 -16.98 -13.85
CA ARG A 369 15.37 -17.62 -15.03
C ARG A 369 14.00 -17.03 -15.37
N PHE A 370 13.19 -16.70 -14.37
CA PHE A 370 11.85 -16.14 -14.60
C PHE A 370 11.90 -14.70 -15.12
N ALA A 371 12.83 -13.86 -14.63
CA ALA A 371 13.06 -12.53 -15.17
C ALA A 371 13.56 -12.59 -16.62
N LEU A 372 14.42 -13.57 -16.95
CA LEU A 372 14.90 -13.77 -18.32
C LEU A 372 13.75 -14.08 -19.31
N GLU A 373 12.82 -14.97 -18.93
CA GLU A 373 11.63 -15.29 -19.71
C GLU A 373 10.80 -14.03 -19.99
N CYS A 374 10.52 -13.24 -18.95
CA CYS A 374 9.81 -11.97 -19.08
C CYS A 374 10.57 -10.98 -19.99
N ALA A 375 11.90 -10.88 -19.84
CA ALA A 375 12.71 -9.89 -20.53
C ALA A 375 12.73 -10.08 -22.06
N HIS A 376 13.02 -11.30 -22.55
CA HIS A 376 13.11 -11.50 -24.01
C HIS A 376 11.74 -11.37 -24.69
N ARG A 377 10.66 -11.81 -24.03
CA ARG A 377 9.28 -11.62 -24.49
C ARG A 377 8.90 -10.13 -24.54
N THR A 378 9.35 -9.33 -23.57
CA THR A 378 9.10 -7.89 -23.50
C THR A 378 9.77 -7.11 -24.63
N VAL A 379 11.06 -7.37 -24.90
CA VAL A 379 11.79 -6.71 -26.00
C VAL A 379 11.09 -6.92 -27.34
N ASP A 380 10.60 -8.13 -27.59
CA ASP A 380 9.87 -8.48 -28.81
C ASP A 380 8.48 -7.85 -28.87
N TYR A 381 7.71 -7.89 -27.77
CA TYR A 381 6.37 -7.31 -27.69
C TYR A 381 6.37 -5.79 -27.90
N PHE A 382 7.26 -5.06 -27.23
CA PHE A 382 7.37 -3.60 -27.38
C PHE A 382 7.90 -3.18 -28.75
N SER A 383 8.83 -3.94 -29.32
CA SER A 383 9.27 -3.71 -30.70
C SER A 383 8.17 -3.92 -31.74
N GLU A 384 7.15 -4.72 -31.41
CA GLU A 384 5.93 -4.85 -32.21
C GLU A 384 4.95 -3.69 -31.95
N ILE A 385 4.48 -3.50 -30.71
CA ILE A 385 3.38 -2.56 -30.42
C ILE A 385 3.74 -1.07 -30.55
N PHE A 386 5.03 -0.71 -30.53
CA PHE A 386 5.51 0.64 -30.83
C PHE A 386 5.98 0.80 -32.28
N GLU A 387 5.97 -0.28 -33.07
CA GLU A 387 6.45 -0.34 -34.46
C GLU A 387 7.91 0.20 -34.65
N ILE A 388 8.78 0.01 -33.64
CA ILE A 388 10.16 0.48 -33.60
C ILE A 388 11.05 -0.64 -33.03
N GLU A 389 12.01 -1.14 -33.81
CA GLU A 389 12.99 -2.13 -33.34
C GLU A 389 13.83 -1.59 -32.16
N TYR A 390 14.03 -2.42 -31.13
CA TYR A 390 14.97 -2.15 -30.04
C TYR A 390 16.39 -1.86 -30.61
N PRO A 391 17.02 -0.72 -30.25
CA PRO A 391 18.13 -0.18 -31.03
C PRO A 391 19.53 -0.66 -30.61
N LEU A 392 19.69 -1.37 -29.48
CA LEU A 392 21.00 -1.81 -29.00
C LEU A 392 21.29 -3.28 -29.37
N PRO A 393 22.56 -3.67 -29.56
CA PRO A 393 22.93 -5.04 -29.95
C PRO A 393 22.80 -6.09 -28.84
N LYS A 394 22.39 -5.71 -27.62
CA LYS A 394 22.17 -6.57 -26.44
C LYS A 394 21.22 -5.89 -25.45
N ALA A 395 20.60 -6.66 -24.55
CA ALA A 395 19.87 -6.14 -23.40
C ALA A 395 20.26 -6.90 -22.13
N ASP A 396 20.99 -6.24 -21.22
CA ASP A 396 21.43 -6.83 -19.95
C ASP A 396 20.58 -6.31 -18.79
N LEU A 397 20.24 -7.21 -17.87
CA LEU A 397 19.62 -6.94 -16.58
C LEU A 397 20.62 -7.35 -15.48
N LEU A 398 20.74 -6.60 -14.39
CA LEU A 398 21.69 -6.88 -13.30
C LEU A 398 21.01 -6.83 -11.92
N ALA A 399 21.13 -7.93 -11.16
CA ALA A 399 20.74 -7.98 -9.76
C ALA A 399 21.80 -7.32 -8.85
N VAL A 400 21.43 -6.24 -8.17
CA VAL A 400 22.27 -5.48 -7.22
C VAL A 400 21.76 -5.69 -5.79
N HIS A 401 22.68 -5.91 -4.83
CA HIS A 401 22.35 -6.24 -3.45
C HIS A 401 21.94 -5.03 -2.60
N GLU A 402 22.63 -3.90 -2.76
CA GLU A 402 22.27 -2.62 -2.15
C GLU A 402 21.78 -1.65 -3.23
N PHE A 403 20.48 -1.34 -3.20
CA PHE A 403 19.80 -0.54 -4.22
C PHE A 403 18.59 0.19 -3.60
N ALA A 404 18.53 1.51 -3.75
CA ALA A 404 17.54 2.36 -3.06
C ALA A 404 16.14 2.37 -3.68
N MET A 405 16.04 1.97 -4.95
CA MET A 405 14.80 1.98 -5.75
C MET A 405 14.33 0.54 -6.05
N GLY A 406 13.37 0.37 -6.96
CA GLY A 406 12.99 -0.96 -7.46
C GLY A 406 14.01 -1.50 -8.46
N ALA A 407 14.24 -0.70 -9.50
CA ALA A 407 15.19 -0.87 -10.58
C ALA A 407 15.51 0.51 -11.21
N MET A 408 16.22 0.53 -12.34
CA MET A 408 16.65 1.74 -13.08
C MET A 408 16.97 1.36 -14.55
N GLU A 409 16.48 2.15 -15.52
CA GLU A 409 16.37 1.73 -16.92
C GLU A 409 17.65 1.77 -17.77
N ASN A 410 18.84 1.94 -17.16
CA ASN A 410 20.06 2.40 -17.84
C ASN A 410 20.29 1.67 -19.18
N TRP A 411 20.42 2.43 -20.29
CA TRP A 411 20.14 1.90 -21.62
C TRP A 411 20.99 0.66 -21.97
N GLY A 412 20.36 -0.52 -22.02
CA GLY A 412 21.02 -1.80 -22.30
C GLY A 412 21.76 -2.46 -21.12
N LEU A 413 21.82 -1.86 -19.94
CA LEU A 413 22.29 -2.46 -18.68
C LEU A 413 21.38 -2.01 -17.53
N VAL A 414 20.17 -2.54 -17.52
CA VAL A 414 19.14 -2.22 -16.51
C VAL A 414 19.55 -2.81 -15.16
N THR A 415 19.48 -2.03 -14.08
CA THR A 415 19.85 -2.48 -12.73
C THR A 415 18.60 -2.68 -11.85
N TYR A 416 18.62 -3.69 -10.96
CA TYR A 416 17.47 -4.09 -10.14
C TYR A 416 17.90 -4.41 -8.70
N ARG A 417 17.05 -4.10 -7.71
CA ARG A 417 17.16 -4.73 -6.38
C ARG A 417 16.86 -6.24 -6.52
N THR A 418 17.59 -7.11 -5.83
CA THR A 418 17.44 -8.58 -5.92
C THR A 418 15.97 -9.07 -5.88
N THR A 419 15.16 -8.54 -4.96
CA THR A 419 13.72 -8.82 -4.81
C THR A 419 12.82 -8.45 -6.01
N ALA A 420 13.35 -7.73 -7.00
CA ALA A 420 12.65 -7.26 -8.19
C ALA A 420 13.06 -7.99 -9.48
N VAL A 421 14.05 -8.90 -9.41
CA VAL A 421 14.54 -9.67 -10.57
C VAL A 421 14.85 -11.15 -10.27
N LEU A 422 15.02 -11.55 -9.01
CA LEU A 422 15.31 -12.93 -8.60
C LEU A 422 14.10 -13.61 -7.96
N PHE A 423 13.81 -14.84 -8.37
CA PHE A 423 12.76 -15.70 -7.84
C PHE A 423 13.30 -17.11 -7.56
N ASP A 424 13.26 -17.56 -6.31
CA ASP A 424 13.70 -18.92 -5.92
C ASP A 424 12.50 -19.88 -5.93
N GLU A 425 12.51 -20.86 -6.84
CA GLU A 425 11.37 -21.77 -7.05
C GLU A 425 11.15 -22.69 -5.84
N GLY A 426 10.04 -22.46 -5.15
CA GLY A 426 9.68 -23.16 -3.91
C GLY A 426 10.03 -22.39 -2.64
N LYS A 427 11.02 -21.48 -2.65
CA LYS A 427 11.37 -20.65 -1.48
C LYS A 427 10.82 -19.23 -1.52
N SER A 428 10.50 -18.66 -2.68
CA SER A 428 9.90 -17.33 -2.79
C SER A 428 8.37 -17.37 -2.80
N ASP A 429 7.73 -16.37 -2.19
CA ASP A 429 6.28 -16.18 -2.27
C ASP A 429 5.86 -15.89 -3.72
N ASN A 430 4.84 -16.59 -4.23
CA ASN A 430 4.42 -16.49 -5.63
C ASN A 430 4.06 -15.05 -6.06
N ARG A 431 3.72 -14.14 -5.14
CA ARG A 431 3.48 -12.72 -5.45
C ARG A 431 4.67 -12.06 -6.14
N TYR A 432 5.89 -12.54 -5.90
CA TYR A 432 7.09 -11.99 -6.52
C TYR A 432 7.19 -12.34 -8.01
N LYS A 433 6.57 -13.42 -8.52
CA LYS A 433 6.49 -13.64 -9.98
C LYS A 433 5.74 -12.50 -10.68
N ASN A 434 4.59 -12.10 -10.14
CA ASN A 434 3.83 -10.96 -10.65
C ASN A 434 4.62 -9.64 -10.57
N ARG A 435 5.26 -9.35 -9.42
CA ARG A 435 6.13 -8.18 -9.24
C ARG A 435 7.30 -8.16 -10.24
N ILE A 436 8.00 -9.28 -10.44
CA ILE A 436 9.15 -9.38 -11.33
C ILE A 436 8.73 -9.20 -12.78
N ALA A 437 7.64 -9.84 -13.21
CA ALA A 437 7.09 -9.67 -14.56
C ALA A 437 6.73 -8.20 -14.84
N TYR A 438 6.09 -7.51 -13.87
CA TYR A 438 5.77 -6.09 -14.00
C TYR A 438 7.01 -5.19 -14.03
N VAL A 439 7.95 -5.33 -13.09
CA VAL A 439 9.14 -4.45 -13.04
C VAL A 439 10.02 -4.68 -14.26
N VAL A 440 10.29 -5.93 -14.66
CA VAL A 440 11.03 -6.23 -15.91
C VAL A 440 10.33 -5.61 -17.13
N ALA A 441 8.99 -5.61 -17.18
CA ALA A 441 8.26 -4.95 -18.25
C ALA A 441 8.33 -3.41 -18.18
N HIS A 442 8.36 -2.83 -16.99
CA HIS A 442 8.49 -1.38 -16.76
C HIS A 442 9.87 -0.86 -17.23
N GLU A 443 10.96 -1.45 -16.76
CA GLU A 443 12.32 -1.04 -17.14
C GLU A 443 12.60 -1.19 -18.64
N LEU A 444 12.04 -2.24 -19.26
CA LEU A 444 12.19 -2.49 -20.68
C LEU A 444 11.28 -1.58 -21.54
N ALA A 445 10.26 -0.95 -20.95
CA ALA A 445 9.46 0.08 -21.62
C ALA A 445 10.22 1.39 -21.77
N HIS A 446 10.98 1.79 -20.74
CA HIS A 446 11.79 3.01 -20.75
C HIS A 446 12.85 3.03 -21.85
N GLN A 447 13.24 1.86 -22.37
CA GLN A 447 14.10 1.73 -23.56
C GLN A 447 13.52 2.46 -24.79
N TRP A 448 12.20 2.70 -24.81
CA TRP A 448 11.51 3.65 -25.68
C TRP A 448 11.11 4.96 -24.96
N PHE A 449 10.49 4.88 -23.76
CA PHE A 449 9.98 6.02 -22.97
C PHE A 449 10.95 6.48 -21.87
N GLY A 450 11.98 7.22 -22.26
CA GLY A 450 13.05 7.70 -21.38
C GLY A 450 14.39 7.66 -22.10
N ASN A 451 14.68 6.55 -22.77
CA ASN A 451 15.95 6.34 -23.45
C ASN A 451 15.93 6.87 -24.89
N LEU A 452 15.11 6.24 -25.74
CA LEU A 452 14.96 6.63 -27.15
C LEU A 452 14.34 8.02 -27.28
N VAL A 453 13.25 8.29 -26.56
CA VAL A 453 12.63 9.61 -26.44
C VAL A 453 12.55 9.97 -24.96
N THR A 454 13.17 11.08 -24.58
CA THR A 454 13.22 11.58 -23.20
C THR A 454 12.36 12.85 -23.10
N MET A 455 11.79 13.16 -21.94
CA MET A 455 11.27 14.50 -21.68
C MET A 455 12.33 15.59 -21.92
N ASP A 456 11.96 16.80 -22.35
CA ASP A 456 12.93 17.90 -22.48
C ASP A 456 13.46 18.35 -21.10
N TRP A 457 12.58 18.40 -20.10
CA TRP A 457 12.95 18.70 -18.73
C TRP A 457 12.07 17.94 -17.72
N TRP A 458 12.57 17.84 -16.49
CA TRP A 458 11.99 17.03 -15.41
C TRP A 458 10.56 17.40 -15.00
N ASN A 459 10.06 18.59 -15.39
CA ASN A 459 8.64 18.93 -15.20
C ASN A 459 7.68 18.01 -15.97
N GLU A 460 8.17 17.29 -16.99
CA GLU A 460 7.40 16.34 -17.80
C GLU A 460 7.84 14.87 -17.60
N LEU A 461 8.47 14.54 -16.47
CA LEU A 461 8.92 13.18 -16.09
C LEU A 461 7.85 12.09 -16.32
N TRP A 462 6.56 12.43 -16.18
CA TRP A 462 5.42 11.53 -16.44
C TRP A 462 5.38 10.96 -17.86
N LEU A 463 6.03 11.60 -18.84
CA LEU A 463 6.16 11.11 -20.22
C LEU A 463 7.02 9.85 -20.32
N ASN A 464 7.98 9.69 -19.40
CA ASN A 464 8.67 8.43 -19.17
C ASN A 464 7.76 7.54 -18.30
N GLU A 465 7.50 7.99 -17.07
CA GLU A 465 7.05 7.13 -15.96
C GLU A 465 5.60 6.67 -16.05
N GLY A 466 4.69 7.56 -16.43
CA GLY A 466 3.29 7.21 -16.63
C GLY A 466 3.11 6.25 -17.82
N PHE A 467 3.95 6.40 -18.85
CA PHE A 467 3.95 5.50 -20.01
C PHE A 467 4.55 4.14 -19.69
N ALA A 468 5.76 4.09 -19.13
CA ALA A 468 6.41 2.86 -18.72
C ALA A 468 5.56 2.07 -17.72
N THR A 469 4.90 2.75 -16.78
CA THR A 469 3.90 2.14 -15.90
C THR A 469 2.75 1.52 -16.69
N TRP A 470 2.09 2.29 -17.58
CA TRP A 470 0.92 1.80 -18.32
C TRP A 470 1.25 0.64 -19.28
N VAL A 471 2.36 0.71 -20.03
CA VAL A 471 2.74 -0.35 -20.98
C VAL A 471 3.36 -1.56 -20.27
N GLY A 472 3.95 -1.39 -19.08
CA GLY A 472 4.39 -2.49 -18.22
C GLY A 472 3.21 -3.38 -17.81
N TRP A 473 2.13 -2.78 -17.31
CA TRP A 473 0.88 -3.52 -17.03
C TRP A 473 0.30 -4.17 -18.30
N LEU A 474 0.32 -3.47 -19.44
CA LEU A 474 -0.15 -3.99 -20.74
C LEU A 474 0.65 -5.23 -21.21
N ALA A 475 1.96 -5.29 -20.95
CA ALA A 475 2.79 -6.44 -21.29
C ALA A 475 2.50 -7.64 -20.39
N VAL A 476 2.37 -7.44 -19.07
CA VAL A 476 2.00 -8.54 -18.15
C VAL A 476 0.60 -9.08 -18.45
N ASP A 477 -0.36 -8.21 -18.78
CA ASP A 477 -1.72 -8.57 -19.25
C ASP A 477 -1.68 -9.44 -20.52
N HIS A 478 -0.77 -9.13 -21.46
CA HIS A 478 -0.56 -9.93 -22.65
C HIS A 478 0.16 -11.27 -22.36
N PHE A 479 1.07 -11.31 -21.40
CA PHE A 479 1.89 -12.49 -21.11
C PHE A 479 1.24 -13.50 -20.16
N TYR A 480 0.39 -13.02 -19.23
CA TYR A 480 -0.25 -13.78 -18.16
C TYR A 480 -1.71 -13.29 -17.94
N PRO A 481 -2.60 -13.37 -18.95
CA PRO A 481 -3.95 -12.80 -18.87
C PRO A 481 -4.80 -13.38 -17.73
N ASP A 482 -4.57 -14.64 -17.35
CA ASP A 482 -5.28 -15.31 -16.25
C ASP A 482 -5.02 -14.66 -14.87
N TRP A 483 -3.98 -13.83 -14.72
CA TRP A 483 -3.72 -13.06 -13.50
C TRP A 483 -4.65 -11.83 -13.35
N ASN A 484 -5.48 -11.53 -14.35
CA ASN A 484 -6.43 -10.41 -14.38
C ASN A 484 -5.79 -9.06 -14.01
N ILE A 485 -4.86 -8.64 -14.87
CA ILE A 485 -3.93 -7.55 -14.61
C ILE A 485 -4.61 -6.17 -14.56
N TRP A 486 -5.67 -5.92 -15.34
CA TRP A 486 -6.39 -4.65 -15.26
C TRP A 486 -7.21 -4.49 -13.97
N SER A 487 -7.76 -5.58 -13.43
CA SER A 487 -8.32 -5.56 -12.08
C SER A 487 -7.25 -5.31 -11.01
N GLN A 488 -6.04 -5.86 -11.18
CA GLN A 488 -4.93 -5.60 -10.27
C GLN A 488 -4.49 -4.12 -10.33
N PHE A 489 -4.34 -3.56 -11.52
CA PHE A 489 -4.08 -2.13 -11.71
C PHE A 489 -5.17 -1.25 -11.06
N VAL A 490 -6.44 -1.64 -11.16
CA VAL A 490 -7.57 -0.94 -10.53
C VAL A 490 -7.57 -1.03 -9.01
N ALA A 491 -7.14 -2.16 -8.42
CA ALA A 491 -7.02 -2.34 -6.96
C ALA A 491 -5.76 -1.66 -6.37
N GLU A 492 -4.61 -1.82 -7.03
CA GLU A 492 -3.30 -1.46 -6.48
C GLU A 492 -2.83 -0.11 -7.00
N GLY A 493 -2.93 0.15 -8.31
CA GLY A 493 -2.48 1.39 -8.95
C GLY A 493 -3.44 2.55 -8.77
N VAL A 494 -4.68 2.41 -9.26
CA VAL A 494 -5.67 3.50 -9.30
C VAL A 494 -6.06 3.97 -7.90
N GLN A 495 -6.23 3.06 -6.92
CA GLN A 495 -6.54 3.47 -5.54
C GLN A 495 -5.38 4.20 -4.85
N GLN A 496 -4.12 3.85 -5.13
CA GLN A 496 -2.96 4.59 -4.61
C GLN A 496 -2.86 5.99 -5.22
N ALA A 497 -3.06 6.11 -6.53
CA ALA A 497 -3.14 7.40 -7.22
C ALA A 497 -4.26 8.29 -6.65
N PHE A 498 -5.47 7.75 -6.49
CA PHE A 498 -6.58 8.47 -5.85
C PHE A 498 -6.27 8.85 -4.39
N HIS A 499 -5.57 8.00 -3.62
CA HIS A 499 -5.23 8.32 -2.24
C HIS A 499 -4.29 9.54 -2.17
N LEU A 500 -3.18 9.52 -2.91
CA LEU A 500 -2.20 10.61 -2.89
C LEU A 500 -2.77 11.91 -3.49
N ASP A 501 -3.51 11.82 -4.58
CA ASP A 501 -4.06 13.00 -5.27
C ASP A 501 -5.33 13.58 -4.60
N SER A 502 -5.87 12.88 -3.60
CA SER A 502 -6.93 13.40 -2.71
C SER A 502 -6.40 14.25 -1.55
N LEU A 503 -5.08 14.29 -1.34
CA LEU A 503 -4.47 15.18 -0.36
C LEU A 503 -4.41 16.61 -0.87
N ARG A 504 -4.48 17.58 0.03
CA ARG A 504 -4.36 19.01 -0.31
C ARG A 504 -2.93 19.34 -0.75
N ALA A 505 -1.95 18.58 -0.23
CA ALA A 505 -0.53 18.60 -0.59
C ALA A 505 -0.12 17.76 -1.83
N SER A 506 -1.08 17.40 -2.70
CA SER A 506 -0.77 16.84 -4.03
C SER A 506 -0.15 17.89 -4.98
N HIS A 507 0.16 17.50 -6.22
CA HIS A 507 0.54 18.40 -7.32
C HIS A 507 -0.14 17.99 -8.64
N PRO A 508 -0.10 18.83 -9.69
CA PRO A 508 -0.41 18.39 -11.06
C PRO A 508 0.52 17.25 -11.51
N ILE A 509 0.24 16.64 -12.66
CA ILE A 509 1.15 15.62 -13.24
C ILE A 509 2.38 16.30 -13.86
N GLU A 510 2.20 17.48 -14.47
CA GLU A 510 3.29 18.35 -14.92
C GLU A 510 3.66 19.33 -13.79
N VAL A 511 4.79 19.09 -13.11
CA VAL A 511 5.21 19.84 -11.91
C VAL A 511 6.29 20.87 -12.25
N PRO A 512 6.15 22.16 -11.88
CA PRO A 512 7.17 23.18 -12.15
C PRO A 512 8.53 22.99 -11.42
N VAL A 513 9.38 22.09 -11.94
CA VAL A 513 10.76 21.86 -11.47
C VAL A 513 11.70 22.97 -11.93
N ARG A 514 12.39 23.64 -11.01
CA ARG A 514 13.35 24.73 -11.31
C ARG A 514 14.78 24.25 -11.48
N ASN A 515 15.16 23.16 -10.82
CA ASN A 515 16.49 22.58 -10.90
C ASN A 515 16.45 21.08 -10.55
N ALA A 516 17.44 20.31 -11.01
CA ALA A 516 17.44 18.86 -10.88
C ALA A 516 17.42 18.32 -9.42
N LEU A 517 17.81 19.14 -8.42
CA LEU A 517 17.79 18.73 -7.00
C LEU A 517 16.37 18.68 -6.39
N GLU A 518 15.37 19.21 -7.10
CA GLU A 518 13.96 19.18 -6.69
C GLU A 518 13.23 17.92 -7.19
N VAL A 519 13.85 17.13 -8.08
CA VAL A 519 13.16 16.06 -8.84
C VAL A 519 12.86 14.84 -7.98
N ASP A 520 13.74 14.47 -7.03
CA ASP A 520 13.54 13.35 -6.11
C ASP A 520 12.21 13.46 -5.32
N GLN A 521 11.67 14.68 -5.15
CA GLN A 521 10.38 14.91 -4.51
C GLN A 521 9.16 14.61 -5.41
N ILE A 522 9.32 14.45 -6.73
CA ILE A 522 8.24 14.17 -7.70
C ILE A 522 8.27 12.76 -8.30
N PHE A 523 9.22 11.91 -7.90
CA PHE A 523 9.17 10.46 -8.11
C PHE A 523 8.15 9.81 -7.15
N ASP A 524 6.88 10.18 -7.32
CA ASP A 524 5.76 9.75 -6.47
C ASP A 524 4.61 9.10 -7.26
N HIS A 525 3.57 8.64 -6.55
CA HIS A 525 2.43 7.98 -7.19
C HIS A 525 1.60 8.88 -8.13
N ILE A 526 1.84 10.20 -8.20
CA ILE A 526 1.22 11.07 -9.21
C ILE A 526 1.89 10.82 -10.57
N SER A 527 3.21 10.95 -10.65
CA SER A 527 3.98 10.78 -11.91
C SER A 527 3.78 9.39 -12.54
N TYR A 528 3.82 8.34 -11.72
CA TYR A 528 3.63 6.95 -12.14
C TYR A 528 2.13 6.56 -12.26
N LEU A 529 1.40 6.59 -11.13
CA LEU A 529 0.09 5.93 -11.02
C LEU A 529 -1.07 6.83 -11.47
N LYS A 530 -1.05 8.15 -11.20
CA LYS A 530 -2.01 9.08 -11.83
C LYS A 530 -1.73 9.21 -13.33
N GLY A 531 -0.46 9.35 -13.72
CA GLY A 531 -0.03 9.36 -15.12
C GLY A 531 -0.57 8.16 -15.92
N SER A 532 -0.26 6.93 -15.49
CA SER A 532 -0.78 5.71 -16.13
C SER A 532 -2.30 5.55 -16.06
N SER A 533 -2.98 6.04 -15.00
CA SER A 533 -4.44 6.02 -14.92
C SER A 533 -5.10 6.96 -15.93
N VAL A 534 -4.54 8.16 -16.10
CA VAL A 534 -4.99 9.15 -17.10
C VAL A 534 -4.68 8.66 -18.52
N ILE A 535 -3.56 7.96 -18.73
CA ILE A 535 -3.25 7.26 -19.99
C ILE A 535 -4.25 6.13 -20.26
N ARG A 536 -4.59 5.28 -19.28
CA ARG A 536 -5.62 4.23 -19.42
C ARG A 536 -6.97 4.82 -19.83
N MET A 537 -7.40 5.89 -19.17
CA MET A 537 -8.63 6.63 -19.50
C MET A 537 -8.63 7.12 -20.96
N LEU A 538 -7.53 7.74 -21.41
CA LEU A 538 -7.39 8.22 -22.79
C LEU A 538 -7.34 7.08 -23.81
N SER A 539 -6.62 6.00 -23.50
CA SER A 539 -6.46 4.81 -24.35
C SER A 539 -7.78 4.05 -24.53
N VAL A 540 -8.62 3.98 -23.48
CA VAL A 540 -9.99 3.46 -23.56
C VAL A 540 -10.89 4.37 -24.41
N HIS A 541 -10.80 5.71 -24.24
CA HIS A 541 -11.62 6.67 -24.99
C HIS A 541 -11.28 6.74 -26.49
N LEU A 542 -9.99 6.74 -26.85
CA LEU A 542 -9.55 6.77 -28.26
C LEU A 542 -9.57 5.40 -28.94
N GLY A 543 -9.65 4.32 -28.16
CA GLY A 543 -9.44 2.95 -28.61
C GLY A 543 -7.95 2.59 -28.68
N ARG A 544 -7.57 1.48 -28.02
CA ARG A 544 -6.18 1.03 -27.82
C ARG A 544 -5.32 1.02 -29.10
N GLU A 545 -5.83 0.55 -30.23
CA GLU A 545 -5.08 0.53 -31.51
C GLU A 545 -4.77 1.94 -32.03
N THR A 546 -5.76 2.84 -31.98
CA THR A 546 -5.62 4.24 -32.38
C THR A 546 -4.67 4.99 -31.44
N PHE A 547 -4.74 4.70 -30.13
CA PHE A 547 -3.82 5.22 -29.13
C PHE A 547 -2.37 4.77 -29.40
N LEU A 548 -2.13 3.45 -29.50
CA LEU A 548 -0.79 2.89 -29.76
C LEU A 548 -0.21 3.39 -31.10
N ARG A 549 -1.02 3.49 -32.16
CA ARG A 549 -0.60 4.09 -33.44
C ARG A 549 -0.17 5.55 -33.28
N GLY A 550 -0.84 6.36 -32.45
CA GLY A 550 -0.41 7.73 -32.17
C GLY A 550 0.89 7.80 -31.35
N VAL A 551 1.04 6.91 -30.36
CA VAL A 551 2.27 6.76 -29.57
C VAL A 551 3.46 6.32 -30.42
N ALA A 552 3.27 5.36 -31.33
CA ALA A 552 4.29 4.95 -32.30
C ALA A 552 4.71 6.12 -33.22
N ASN A 553 3.77 6.95 -33.67
CA ASN A 553 4.07 8.15 -34.46
C ASN A 553 4.86 9.20 -33.65
N TYR A 554 4.55 9.38 -32.36
CA TYR A 554 5.31 10.23 -31.43
C TYR A 554 6.76 9.72 -31.28
N LEU A 555 6.94 8.46 -30.89
CA LEU A 555 8.26 7.86 -30.69
C LEU A 555 9.12 7.91 -31.96
N LYS A 556 8.54 7.63 -33.14
CA LYS A 556 9.23 7.73 -34.45
C LYS A 556 9.65 9.16 -34.80
N SER A 557 8.93 10.18 -34.34
CA SER A 557 9.18 11.58 -34.68
C SER A 557 10.26 12.23 -33.79
N HIS A 558 10.46 11.72 -32.57
CA HIS A 558 11.38 12.29 -31.58
C HIS A 558 12.57 11.37 -31.22
N ALA A 559 12.75 10.25 -31.93
CA ALA A 559 13.80 9.26 -31.67
C ALA A 559 15.21 9.85 -31.57
N TYR A 560 15.94 9.47 -30.51
CA TYR A 560 17.24 9.99 -30.08
C TYR A 560 17.25 11.48 -29.64
N GLY A 561 16.11 12.15 -29.64
CA GLY A 561 15.93 13.52 -29.17
C GLY A 561 15.18 13.60 -27.84
N ASN A 562 14.57 14.75 -27.62
CA ASN A 562 13.69 15.03 -26.49
C ASN A 562 12.30 15.47 -27.01
N ALA A 563 11.28 15.41 -26.15
CA ALA A 563 9.90 15.74 -26.51
C ALA A 563 9.11 16.31 -25.31
N THR A 564 7.94 16.87 -25.61
CA THR A 564 7.02 17.48 -24.63
C THR A 564 5.62 16.85 -24.66
N THR A 565 4.81 17.13 -23.64
CA THR A 565 3.39 16.76 -23.55
C THR A 565 2.60 17.21 -24.79
N ASN A 566 2.95 18.37 -25.34
CA ASN A 566 2.27 18.94 -26.50
C ASN A 566 2.58 18.17 -27.80
N ASP A 567 3.76 17.54 -27.90
CA ASP A 567 4.13 16.70 -29.04
C ASP A 567 3.34 15.39 -29.04
N LEU A 568 3.25 14.75 -27.87
CA LEU A 568 2.42 13.55 -27.63
C LEU A 568 0.94 13.82 -27.96
N TRP A 569 0.37 14.91 -27.44
CA TRP A 569 -1.00 15.33 -27.75
C TRP A 569 -1.21 15.61 -29.23
N SER A 570 -0.22 16.17 -29.93
CA SER A 570 -0.30 16.42 -31.37
C SER A 570 -0.29 15.11 -32.18
N ALA A 571 0.53 14.13 -31.80
CA ALA A 571 0.57 12.81 -32.42
C ALA A 571 -0.72 12.00 -32.18
N LEU A 572 -1.24 11.99 -30.94
CA LEU A 572 -2.51 11.33 -30.59
C LEU A 572 -3.72 12.01 -31.25
N SER A 573 -3.72 13.34 -31.35
CA SER A 573 -4.79 14.08 -32.06
C SER A 573 -4.80 13.71 -33.55
N LYS A 574 -3.63 13.69 -34.19
CA LYS A 574 -3.47 13.29 -35.59
C LYS A 574 -3.87 11.83 -35.85
N ALA A 575 -3.61 10.92 -34.91
CA ALA A 575 -3.92 9.51 -35.06
C ALA A 575 -5.40 9.15 -34.83
N SER A 576 -6.13 9.98 -34.08
CA SER A 576 -7.53 9.77 -33.67
C SER A 576 -8.55 10.69 -34.37
N GLY A 577 -8.12 11.82 -34.92
CA GLY A 577 -9.02 12.85 -35.46
C GLY A 577 -9.74 13.69 -34.39
N GLN A 578 -9.40 13.50 -33.10
CA GLN A 578 -9.94 14.29 -31.98
C GLN A 578 -8.92 15.32 -31.49
N ASP A 579 -9.38 16.45 -30.95
CA ASP A 579 -8.52 17.47 -30.35
C ASP A 579 -8.18 17.08 -28.91
N VAL A 580 -7.11 16.29 -28.73
CA VAL A 580 -6.70 15.70 -27.45
C VAL A 580 -6.21 16.77 -26.46
N HIS A 581 -5.49 17.78 -26.98
CA HIS A 581 -5.03 18.94 -26.20
C HIS A 581 -6.17 19.55 -25.39
N LYS A 582 -7.28 19.89 -26.07
CA LYS A 582 -8.44 20.58 -25.50
C LYS A 582 -9.08 19.90 -24.29
N PHE A 583 -8.99 18.58 -24.15
CA PHE A 583 -9.64 17.84 -23.07
C PHE A 583 -8.68 17.13 -22.09
N MET A 584 -7.41 16.92 -22.47
CA MET A 584 -6.41 16.31 -21.58
C MET A 584 -5.59 17.32 -20.77
N ASP A 585 -5.44 18.57 -21.24
CA ASP A 585 -4.68 19.60 -20.51
C ASP A 585 -5.09 19.77 -19.04
N PRO A 586 -6.39 19.78 -18.66
CA PRO A 586 -6.81 19.86 -17.25
C PRO A 586 -6.35 18.67 -16.40
N TRP A 587 -6.21 17.47 -16.99
CA TRP A 587 -5.77 16.28 -16.27
C TRP A 587 -4.28 16.26 -15.97
N ILE A 588 -3.46 16.91 -16.81
CA ILE A 588 -2.02 17.05 -16.63
C ILE A 588 -1.69 18.28 -15.77
N ARG A 589 -2.26 19.43 -16.13
CA ARG A 589 -1.88 20.77 -15.64
C ARG A 589 -2.65 21.25 -14.41
N LYS A 590 -3.54 20.43 -13.82
CA LYS A 590 -4.26 20.72 -12.57
C LYS A 590 -4.02 19.63 -11.51
N ILE A 591 -3.94 20.10 -10.26
CA ILE A 591 -3.90 19.28 -9.04
C ILE A 591 -5.25 18.60 -8.79
N GLY A 592 -5.24 17.38 -8.28
CA GLY A 592 -6.45 16.67 -7.90
C GLY A 592 -7.24 16.06 -9.06
N PHE A 593 -8.37 15.47 -8.70
CA PHE A 593 -9.35 14.83 -9.57
C PHE A 593 -10.78 15.10 -9.06
N PRO A 594 -11.82 14.87 -9.88
CA PRO A 594 -13.20 15.09 -9.48
C PRO A 594 -13.84 13.88 -8.78
N VAL A 595 -14.76 14.15 -7.86
CA VAL A 595 -15.88 13.27 -7.54
C VAL A 595 -17.08 13.66 -8.41
N VAL A 596 -17.75 12.67 -8.98
CA VAL A 596 -19.04 12.82 -9.67
C VAL A 596 -20.16 12.38 -8.71
N THR A 597 -20.87 13.34 -8.15
CA THR A 597 -22.03 13.09 -7.29
C THR A 597 -23.29 12.91 -8.13
N VAL A 598 -24.05 11.86 -7.81
CA VAL A 598 -25.26 11.45 -8.53
C VAL A 598 -26.50 11.72 -7.68
N ALA A 599 -27.51 12.36 -8.26
CA ALA A 599 -28.86 12.45 -7.70
C ALA A 599 -29.82 11.69 -8.61
N GLU A 600 -30.69 10.87 -8.01
CA GLU A 600 -31.64 10.02 -8.75
C GLU A 600 -33.05 10.60 -8.75
N GLU A 601 -33.68 10.54 -9.91
CA GLU A 601 -35.08 10.86 -10.14
C GLU A 601 -35.73 9.69 -10.92
N PRO A 602 -37.07 9.63 -11.05
CA PRO A 602 -37.72 8.66 -11.91
C PRO A 602 -37.34 8.90 -13.38
N GLY A 603 -36.75 7.90 -14.03
CA GLY A 603 -36.34 7.95 -15.45
C GLY A 603 -35.17 8.88 -15.82
N GLN A 604 -34.57 9.61 -14.87
CA GLN A 604 -33.34 10.38 -15.11
C GLN A 604 -32.40 10.41 -13.89
N VAL A 605 -31.12 10.68 -14.13
CA VAL A 605 -30.14 11.01 -13.08
C VAL A 605 -29.43 12.33 -13.37
N SER A 606 -29.27 13.16 -12.35
CA SER A 606 -28.46 14.38 -12.40
C SER A 606 -27.06 14.07 -11.90
N VAL A 607 -26.03 14.46 -12.67
CA VAL A 607 -24.61 14.28 -12.32
C VAL A 607 -23.94 15.62 -12.13
N ARG A 608 -23.10 15.75 -11.09
CA ARG A 608 -22.30 16.95 -10.81
C ARG A 608 -20.85 16.57 -10.49
N GLN A 609 -19.89 17.25 -11.11
CA GLN A 609 -18.47 17.14 -10.76
C GLN A 609 -18.03 18.22 -9.78
N SER A 610 -17.28 17.82 -8.75
CA SER A 610 -16.60 18.71 -7.79
C SER A 610 -15.20 18.15 -7.50
N ARG A 611 -14.20 18.98 -7.17
CA ARG A 611 -12.88 18.49 -6.72
C ARG A 611 -13.03 17.60 -5.48
N PHE A 612 -12.48 16.40 -5.52
CA PHE A 612 -12.41 15.53 -4.35
C PHE A 612 -11.21 15.91 -3.45
N LEU A 613 -11.41 15.90 -2.14
CA LEU A 613 -10.35 15.94 -1.13
C LEU A 613 -10.67 14.97 -0.01
N SER A 614 -9.67 14.25 0.50
CA SER A 614 -9.84 13.28 1.59
C SER A 614 -10.37 13.90 2.89
N THR A 615 -10.11 15.19 3.10
CA THR A 615 -10.56 15.98 4.25
C THR A 615 -11.99 16.53 4.14
N GLY A 616 -12.66 16.37 2.99
CA GLY A 616 -14.04 16.86 2.76
C GLY A 616 -14.22 18.38 2.70
N ASP A 617 -13.18 19.18 2.96
CA ASP A 617 -13.23 20.64 3.09
C ASP A 617 -12.72 21.40 1.85
N ALA A 618 -13.04 20.90 0.65
CA ALA A 618 -12.71 21.57 -0.61
C ALA A 618 -13.41 22.93 -0.74
N LYS A 619 -12.64 24.00 -0.99
CA LYS A 619 -13.16 25.37 -1.04
C LYS A 619 -13.60 25.76 -2.46
N PRO A 620 -14.45 26.79 -2.63
CA PRO A 620 -14.88 27.25 -3.95
C PRO A 620 -13.71 27.60 -4.90
N GLU A 621 -12.66 28.25 -4.39
CA GLU A 621 -11.45 28.59 -5.15
C GLU A 621 -10.59 27.37 -5.53
N GLU A 622 -10.87 26.18 -4.96
CA GLU A 622 -10.22 24.92 -5.29
C GLU A 622 -11.06 24.04 -6.23
N ASP A 623 -12.36 24.34 -6.36
CA ASP A 623 -13.32 23.66 -7.23
C ASP A 623 -13.61 24.44 -8.54
N GLU A 624 -12.74 25.38 -8.94
CA GLU A 624 -12.92 26.12 -10.20
C GLU A 624 -12.72 25.23 -11.45
N THR A 625 -11.90 24.17 -11.34
CA THR A 625 -11.60 23.29 -12.47
C THR A 625 -12.84 22.51 -12.91
N THR A 626 -13.10 22.52 -14.22
CA THR A 626 -14.04 21.60 -14.87
C THR A 626 -13.24 20.62 -15.69
N TRP A 627 -13.28 19.34 -15.32
CA TRP A 627 -12.63 18.26 -16.03
C TRP A 627 -13.52 17.76 -17.17
N TRP A 628 -12.91 17.27 -18.25
CA TRP A 628 -13.58 16.38 -19.20
C TRP A 628 -13.61 14.97 -18.59
N ILE A 629 -14.80 14.42 -18.35
CA ILE A 629 -14.96 13.15 -17.63
C ILE A 629 -15.76 12.18 -18.52
N PRO A 630 -15.16 11.11 -19.07
CA PRO A 630 -15.92 10.05 -19.76
C PRO A 630 -16.80 9.29 -18.74
N LEU A 631 -18.13 9.43 -18.84
CA LEU A 631 -19.05 8.90 -17.83
C LEU A 631 -19.16 7.37 -17.88
N GLY A 632 -18.97 6.75 -19.05
CA GLY A 632 -18.89 5.30 -19.21
C GLY A 632 -20.02 4.56 -18.51
N ILE A 633 -21.26 4.94 -18.80
CA ILE A 633 -22.44 4.50 -18.05
C ILE A 633 -22.93 3.16 -18.61
N LYS A 634 -22.94 2.14 -17.77
CA LYS A 634 -23.61 0.86 -18.06
C LYS A 634 -25.09 0.96 -17.65
N SER A 635 -26.00 0.44 -18.47
CA SER A 635 -27.44 0.37 -18.16
C SER A 635 -28.17 -0.75 -18.91
N GLY A 636 -29.47 -0.89 -18.66
CA GLY A 636 -30.34 -1.88 -19.32
C GLY A 636 -30.20 -3.30 -18.76
N GLU A 637 -30.84 -4.26 -19.42
CA GLU A 637 -30.75 -5.68 -19.06
C GLU A 637 -29.29 -6.15 -19.04
N ASN A 638 -28.90 -6.80 -17.94
CA ASN A 638 -27.54 -7.30 -17.70
C ASN A 638 -26.41 -6.26 -17.89
N LEU A 639 -26.71 -4.96 -17.75
CA LEU A 639 -25.76 -3.86 -18.01
C LEU A 639 -25.13 -3.87 -19.43
N ALA A 640 -25.85 -4.39 -20.43
CA ALA A 640 -25.34 -4.55 -21.78
C ALA A 640 -25.20 -3.22 -22.56
N THR A 641 -26.03 -2.21 -22.25
CA THR A 641 -25.94 -0.89 -22.88
C THR A 641 -24.79 -0.11 -22.25
N VAL A 642 -23.93 0.49 -23.08
CA VAL A 642 -22.82 1.35 -22.62
C VAL A 642 -22.89 2.71 -23.30
N ASP A 643 -23.13 3.75 -22.51
CA ASP A 643 -23.09 5.14 -22.95
C ASP A 643 -21.71 5.75 -22.67
N THR A 644 -21.02 6.17 -23.72
CA THR A 644 -19.66 6.72 -23.68
C THR A 644 -19.61 8.25 -23.64
N ARG A 645 -20.74 8.94 -23.39
CA ARG A 645 -20.78 10.41 -23.28
C ARG A 645 -19.81 10.93 -22.22
N ALA A 646 -19.30 12.13 -22.44
CA ALA A 646 -18.42 12.80 -21.49
C ALA A 646 -19.09 14.03 -20.87
N LEU A 647 -19.02 14.12 -19.54
CA LEU A 647 -19.39 15.32 -18.80
C LEU A 647 -18.33 16.40 -19.07
N THR A 648 -18.75 17.49 -19.71
CA THR A 648 -17.91 18.62 -20.13
C THR A 648 -18.23 19.93 -19.40
N GLN A 649 -19.18 19.87 -18.47
CA GLN A 649 -19.64 20.98 -17.64
C GLN A 649 -19.64 20.57 -16.17
N LYS A 650 -19.85 21.51 -15.24
CA LYS A 650 -19.94 21.20 -13.81
C LYS A 650 -21.09 20.26 -13.46
N SER A 651 -22.17 20.24 -14.24
CA SER A 651 -23.29 19.32 -14.08
C SER A 651 -24.00 19.04 -15.42
N ASP A 652 -24.67 17.90 -15.51
CA ASP A 652 -25.50 17.47 -16.65
C ASP A 652 -26.60 16.51 -16.16
N THR A 653 -27.56 16.17 -17.02
CA THR A 653 -28.67 15.25 -16.71
C THR A 653 -28.76 14.14 -17.77
N VAL A 654 -28.82 12.90 -17.31
CA VAL A 654 -28.86 11.70 -18.16
C VAL A 654 -30.22 11.03 -17.99
N GLY A 655 -31.05 11.10 -19.05
CA GLY A 655 -32.32 10.37 -19.12
C GLY A 655 -32.14 8.87 -19.43
N ASP A 656 -33.26 8.15 -19.49
CA ASP A 656 -33.37 6.72 -19.78
C ASP A 656 -32.71 5.78 -18.74
N ILE A 657 -32.22 6.34 -17.63
CA ILE A 657 -31.69 5.66 -16.45
C ILE A 657 -32.16 6.41 -15.20
N GLY A 658 -32.43 5.73 -14.08
CA GLY A 658 -32.94 6.41 -12.89
C GLY A 658 -33.23 5.46 -11.72
N ALA A 659 -34.09 5.91 -10.80
CA ALA A 659 -34.46 5.16 -9.58
C ALA A 659 -34.90 3.70 -9.85
N ASP A 660 -35.65 3.49 -10.93
CA ASP A 660 -36.33 2.23 -11.24
C ASP A 660 -35.47 1.25 -12.07
N GLY A 661 -34.45 1.76 -12.77
CA GLY A 661 -33.56 0.97 -13.62
C GLY A 661 -32.23 0.60 -12.94
N PHE A 662 -31.57 -0.45 -13.41
CA PHE A 662 -30.20 -0.78 -12.99
C PHE A 662 -29.18 -0.06 -13.88
N TYR A 663 -28.21 0.64 -13.26
CA TYR A 663 -27.17 1.38 -13.95
C TYR A 663 -25.89 1.50 -13.08
N LYS A 664 -24.74 1.73 -13.73
CA LYS A 664 -23.42 1.93 -13.09
C LYS A 664 -22.59 2.92 -13.92
N ILE A 665 -22.20 4.05 -13.32
CA ILE A 665 -21.30 5.07 -13.89
C ILE A 665 -19.84 4.66 -13.63
N ASN A 666 -18.91 5.15 -14.44
CA ASN A 666 -17.49 4.76 -14.47
C ASN A 666 -17.28 3.24 -14.63
N LYS A 667 -17.77 2.70 -15.77
CA LYS A 667 -17.51 1.33 -16.22
C LYS A 667 -16.05 0.94 -16.02
N ASP A 668 -15.83 -0.20 -15.36
CA ASP A 668 -14.52 -0.85 -15.17
C ASP A 668 -13.45 0.09 -14.56
N LEU A 669 -13.92 1.09 -13.80
CA LEU A 669 -13.14 2.24 -13.28
C LEU A 669 -12.21 2.84 -14.35
N ALA A 670 -12.70 2.97 -15.59
CA ALA A 670 -11.90 3.39 -16.74
C ALA A 670 -11.47 4.86 -16.67
N GLY A 671 -12.29 5.74 -16.08
CA GLY A 671 -11.96 7.15 -15.88
C GLY A 671 -11.38 7.43 -14.50
N PHE A 672 -10.43 8.38 -14.41
CA PHE A 672 -9.77 8.76 -13.16
C PHE A 672 -10.63 9.74 -12.33
N TYR A 673 -11.79 9.27 -11.88
CA TYR A 673 -12.71 9.99 -11.00
C TYR A 673 -13.49 9.03 -10.10
N ARG A 674 -13.92 9.50 -8.94
CA ARG A 674 -14.78 8.73 -8.02
C ARG A 674 -16.25 9.03 -8.27
N THR A 675 -17.15 8.09 -8.02
CA THR A 675 -18.61 8.29 -8.15
C THR A 675 -19.30 8.20 -6.80
N ASN A 676 -19.99 9.27 -6.39
CA ASN A 676 -20.78 9.31 -5.17
C ASN A 676 -22.26 9.02 -5.48
N TYR A 677 -22.72 7.84 -5.04
CA TYR A 677 -24.08 7.35 -5.23
C TYR A 677 -24.95 7.60 -3.99
N PRO A 678 -26.27 7.83 -4.16
CA PRO A 678 -27.21 7.79 -3.03
C PRO A 678 -27.14 6.43 -2.30
N PRO A 679 -27.27 6.37 -0.95
CA PRO A 679 -27.12 5.13 -0.19
C PRO A 679 -28.00 3.96 -0.69
N ALA A 680 -29.25 4.24 -1.07
CA ALA A 680 -30.18 3.23 -1.61
C ALA A 680 -29.74 2.66 -2.99
N ARG A 681 -28.89 3.38 -3.74
CA ARG A 681 -28.26 2.85 -4.96
C ARG A 681 -27.04 1.99 -4.65
N LEU A 682 -26.26 2.40 -3.66
CA LEU A 682 -25.11 1.65 -3.19
C LEU A 682 -25.54 0.26 -2.67
N GLU A 683 -26.67 0.22 -1.95
CA GLU A 683 -27.32 -1.02 -1.51
C GLU A 683 -27.79 -1.88 -2.70
N LYS A 684 -28.54 -1.31 -3.67
CA LYS A 684 -28.95 -2.01 -4.90
C LYS A 684 -27.76 -2.61 -5.67
N LEU A 685 -26.63 -1.89 -5.74
CA LEU A 685 -25.40 -2.36 -6.37
C LEU A 685 -24.77 -3.51 -5.57
N GLY A 686 -24.72 -3.41 -4.23
CA GLY A 686 -24.26 -4.48 -3.33
C GLY A 686 -25.12 -5.74 -3.35
N GLN A 687 -26.39 -5.65 -3.74
CA GLN A 687 -27.30 -6.78 -3.98
C GLN A 687 -27.18 -7.37 -5.40
N SER A 688 -26.49 -6.69 -6.33
CA SER A 688 -26.47 -7.01 -7.77
C SER A 688 -25.06 -7.28 -8.30
N LEU A 689 -24.18 -7.83 -7.46
CA LEU A 689 -22.75 -7.99 -7.74
C LEU A 689 -22.43 -8.83 -8.98
N ASP A 690 -23.31 -9.76 -9.37
CA ASP A 690 -23.11 -10.62 -10.55
C ASP A 690 -23.23 -9.86 -11.89
N LEU A 691 -23.74 -8.62 -11.87
CA LEU A 691 -23.80 -7.74 -13.05
C LEU A 691 -22.57 -6.82 -13.19
N LEU A 692 -21.69 -6.81 -12.18
CA LEU A 692 -20.53 -5.93 -12.09
C LEU A 692 -19.25 -6.68 -12.49
N SER A 693 -18.38 -6.02 -13.27
CA SER A 693 -17.02 -6.50 -13.52
C SER A 693 -16.20 -6.50 -12.22
N THR A 694 -15.07 -7.21 -12.23
CA THR A 694 -14.13 -7.22 -11.11
C THR A 694 -13.64 -5.80 -10.81
N GLU A 695 -13.37 -5.02 -11.86
CA GLU A 695 -13.02 -3.60 -11.82
C GLU A 695 -14.17 -2.72 -11.29
N ASP A 696 -15.43 -2.93 -11.73
CA ASP A 696 -16.59 -2.21 -11.20
C ASP A 696 -16.75 -2.45 -9.69
N LYS A 697 -16.55 -3.69 -9.21
CA LYS A 697 -16.63 -4.07 -7.80
C LYS A 697 -15.55 -3.39 -6.96
N ILE A 698 -14.29 -3.46 -7.41
CA ILE A 698 -13.14 -2.82 -6.74
C ILE A 698 -13.34 -1.30 -6.71
N GLY A 699 -13.73 -0.70 -7.83
CA GLY A 699 -14.01 0.73 -7.93
C GLY A 699 -15.12 1.17 -6.97
N LEU A 700 -16.23 0.43 -6.91
CA LEU A 700 -17.35 0.74 -6.03
C LEU A 700 -16.97 0.70 -4.54
N LEU A 701 -16.22 -0.32 -4.12
CA LEU A 701 -15.70 -0.42 -2.75
C LEU A 701 -14.68 0.68 -2.42
N GLY A 702 -13.77 0.98 -3.34
CA GLY A 702 -12.78 2.05 -3.19
C GLY A 702 -13.43 3.43 -3.07
N ASP A 703 -14.42 3.71 -3.92
CA ASP A 703 -15.20 4.95 -3.90
C ASP A 703 -15.99 5.08 -2.61
N ALA A 704 -16.81 4.07 -2.26
CA ALA A 704 -17.59 4.07 -1.02
C ALA A 704 -16.71 4.27 0.23
N THR A 705 -15.50 3.70 0.25
CA THR A 705 -14.54 3.88 1.33
C THR A 705 -14.00 5.31 1.38
N ALA A 706 -13.53 5.85 0.25
CA ALA A 706 -12.98 7.21 0.20
C ALA A 706 -14.03 8.28 0.53
N LEU A 707 -15.27 8.09 0.07
CA LEU A 707 -16.40 9.00 0.32
C LEU A 707 -16.91 8.91 1.77
N ALA A 708 -16.90 7.72 2.38
CA ALA A 708 -17.19 7.58 3.81
C ALA A 708 -16.11 8.26 4.68
N VAL A 709 -14.84 8.25 4.26
CA VAL A 709 -13.75 8.96 4.92
C VAL A 709 -13.91 10.49 4.78
N SER A 710 -14.12 11.01 3.56
CA SER A 710 -14.27 12.46 3.36
C SER A 710 -15.54 13.04 4.01
N GLY A 711 -16.64 12.27 4.01
CA GLY A 711 -17.97 12.73 4.44
C GLY A 711 -18.88 13.13 3.28
N ASP A 712 -18.44 12.93 2.04
CA ASP A 712 -19.31 12.97 0.86
C ASP A 712 -20.32 11.80 0.86
N GLY A 713 -19.93 10.67 1.47
CA GLY A 713 -20.76 9.51 1.78
C GLY A 713 -20.85 9.28 3.30
N ASN A 714 -21.26 8.08 3.71
CA ASN A 714 -21.37 7.73 5.14
C ASN A 714 -20.95 6.27 5.39
N THR A 715 -20.39 5.98 6.57
CA THR A 715 -19.88 4.64 6.90
C THR A 715 -20.97 3.56 7.02
N PRO A 716 -22.18 3.82 7.55
CA PRO A 716 -23.26 2.83 7.54
C PRO A 716 -23.58 2.25 6.15
N ALA A 717 -23.59 3.08 5.10
CA ALA A 717 -23.80 2.63 3.73
C ALA A 717 -22.61 1.81 3.17
N LEU A 718 -21.38 2.14 3.56
CA LEU A 718 -20.19 1.33 3.26
C LEU A 718 -20.24 -0.03 3.96
N LEU A 719 -20.68 -0.10 5.22
CA LEU A 719 -20.81 -1.36 5.96
C LEU A 719 -21.89 -2.26 5.34
N ALA A 720 -23.04 -1.71 4.96
CA ALA A 720 -24.06 -2.44 4.20
C ALA A 720 -23.57 -2.93 2.83
N LEU A 721 -22.78 -2.12 2.10
CA LEU A 721 -22.15 -2.55 0.85
C LEU A 721 -21.19 -3.72 1.07
N LEU A 722 -20.33 -3.65 2.10
CA LEU A 722 -19.35 -4.69 2.44
C LEU A 722 -20.02 -6.03 2.79
N GLU A 723 -21.23 -6.02 3.36
CA GLU A 723 -21.98 -7.25 3.67
C GLU A 723 -22.41 -8.05 2.42
N GLY A 724 -22.64 -7.36 1.29
CA GLY A 724 -22.94 -8.01 0.00
C GLY A 724 -21.81 -8.93 -0.50
N PHE A 725 -20.55 -8.65 -0.16
CA PHE A 725 -19.38 -9.36 -0.67
C PHE A 725 -19.07 -10.69 0.03
N LYS A 726 -19.91 -11.16 0.97
CA LYS A 726 -19.67 -12.43 1.71
C LYS A 726 -19.51 -13.68 0.83
N GLU A 727 -20.11 -13.71 -0.36
CA GLU A 727 -19.98 -14.81 -1.33
C GLU A 727 -18.97 -14.56 -2.47
N GLU A 728 -18.20 -13.47 -2.40
CA GLU A 728 -17.17 -13.16 -3.39
C GLU A 728 -16.05 -14.22 -3.41
N LYS A 729 -15.46 -14.41 -4.59
CA LYS A 729 -14.46 -15.45 -4.89
C LYS A 729 -13.21 -14.88 -5.56
N ASN A 730 -13.22 -13.62 -5.99
CA ASN A 730 -12.06 -12.98 -6.62
C ASN A 730 -11.10 -12.38 -5.56
N TYR A 731 -9.81 -12.71 -5.66
CA TYR A 731 -8.75 -12.18 -4.78
C TYR A 731 -8.69 -10.65 -4.72
N LEU A 732 -8.79 -9.98 -5.86
CA LEU A 732 -8.56 -8.54 -5.99
C LEU A 732 -9.72 -7.75 -5.37
N VAL A 733 -10.95 -8.26 -5.50
CA VAL A 733 -12.12 -7.73 -4.78
C VAL A 733 -11.98 -7.94 -3.27
N TRP A 734 -11.60 -9.15 -2.83
CA TRP A 734 -11.32 -9.41 -1.41
C TRP A 734 -10.17 -8.55 -0.85
N SER A 735 -9.16 -8.23 -1.66
CA SER A 735 -8.07 -7.33 -1.30
C SER A 735 -8.59 -5.92 -1.03
N GLN A 736 -9.50 -5.41 -1.87
CA GLN A 736 -10.17 -4.14 -1.63
C GLN A 736 -11.12 -4.18 -0.42
N VAL A 737 -11.89 -5.26 -0.21
CA VAL A 737 -12.70 -5.48 1.01
C VAL A 737 -11.81 -5.41 2.26
N SER A 738 -10.67 -6.11 2.24
CA SER A 738 -9.68 -6.12 3.32
C SER A 738 -9.07 -4.74 3.57
N SER A 739 -8.73 -4.01 2.51
CA SER A 739 -8.22 -2.63 2.59
C SER A 739 -9.23 -1.69 3.25
N SER A 740 -10.49 -1.77 2.82
CA SER A 740 -11.61 -0.99 3.35
C SER A 740 -11.85 -1.26 4.84
N LEU A 741 -11.96 -2.54 5.23
CA LEU A 741 -12.09 -2.96 6.64
C LEU A 741 -10.87 -2.58 7.48
N SER A 742 -9.66 -2.62 6.91
CA SER A 742 -8.42 -2.24 7.59
C SER A 742 -8.31 -0.73 7.83
N ASN A 743 -8.87 0.10 6.95
CA ASN A 743 -9.00 1.54 7.17
C ASN A 743 -9.90 1.81 8.39
N LEU A 744 -11.14 1.29 8.37
CA LEU A 744 -12.11 1.41 9.47
C LEU A 744 -11.51 0.98 10.81
N ARG A 745 -10.90 -0.21 10.86
CA ARG A 745 -10.25 -0.77 12.06
C ARG A 745 -8.98 -0.02 12.49
N SER A 746 -8.41 0.84 11.64
CA SER A 746 -7.24 1.66 11.94
C SER A 746 -7.62 3.06 12.44
N VAL A 747 -8.78 3.58 12.06
CA VAL A 747 -9.32 4.89 12.49
C VAL A 747 -10.04 4.74 13.83
N PHE A 748 -11.02 3.84 13.91
CA PHE A 748 -11.86 3.64 15.10
C PHE A 748 -11.21 2.72 16.16
N SER A 749 -9.87 2.58 16.16
CA SER A 749 -9.15 1.60 16.99
C SER A 749 -9.08 1.95 18.48
N GLN A 750 -9.30 3.22 18.84
CA GLN A 750 -9.26 3.70 20.22
C GLN A 750 -10.55 3.35 20.99
N ASN A 751 -11.69 3.23 20.31
CA ASN A 751 -12.96 2.84 20.92
C ASN A 751 -13.09 1.31 20.91
N GLU A 752 -12.98 0.67 22.07
CA GLU A 752 -12.91 -0.79 22.14
C GLU A 752 -14.20 -1.49 21.72
N GLN A 753 -15.38 -0.87 21.91
CA GLN A 753 -16.65 -1.44 21.45
C GLN A 753 -16.74 -1.44 19.92
N VAL A 754 -16.32 -0.34 19.27
CA VAL A 754 -16.28 -0.24 17.81
C VAL A 754 -15.19 -1.15 17.23
N ALA A 755 -14.00 -1.19 17.83
CA ALA A 755 -12.90 -2.03 17.38
C ALA A 755 -13.24 -3.53 17.44
N ASP A 756 -13.89 -3.99 18.52
CA ASP A 756 -14.36 -5.38 18.64
C ASP A 756 -15.60 -5.68 17.77
N GLY A 757 -16.51 -4.71 17.61
CA GLY A 757 -17.63 -4.80 16.66
C GLY A 757 -17.15 -4.98 15.21
N LEU A 758 -16.25 -4.11 14.74
CA LEU A 758 -15.62 -4.23 13.42
C LEU A 758 -14.80 -5.53 13.27
N LYS A 759 -14.19 -6.02 14.36
CA LYS A 759 -13.49 -7.32 14.38
C LYS A 759 -14.48 -8.48 14.15
N LYS A 760 -15.64 -8.48 14.81
CA LYS A 760 -16.69 -9.49 14.59
C LYS A 760 -17.28 -9.41 13.19
N PHE A 761 -17.55 -8.21 12.65
CA PHE A 761 -18.02 -8.02 11.28
C PHE A 761 -17.00 -8.52 10.26
N THR A 762 -15.70 -8.20 10.45
CA THR A 762 -14.62 -8.77 9.62
C THR A 762 -14.63 -10.32 9.67
N ARG A 763 -14.94 -10.90 10.84
CA ARG A 763 -15.00 -12.36 11.02
C ARG A 763 -16.22 -12.99 10.34
N SER A 764 -17.41 -12.38 10.41
CA SER A 764 -18.62 -12.93 9.76
C SER A 764 -18.52 -12.92 8.24
N LEU A 765 -17.79 -11.95 7.66
CA LEU A 765 -17.47 -11.95 6.23
C LEU A 765 -16.36 -12.97 5.88
N ALA A 766 -15.21 -12.91 6.56
CA ALA A 766 -14.02 -13.63 6.11
C ALA A 766 -13.96 -15.11 6.54
N ALA A 767 -14.56 -15.49 7.67
CA ALA A 767 -14.41 -16.85 8.21
C ALA A 767 -15.05 -17.93 7.32
N PRO A 768 -16.29 -17.81 6.80
CA PRO A 768 -16.87 -18.82 5.92
C PRO A 768 -16.05 -19.03 4.64
N ALA A 769 -15.49 -17.95 4.08
CA ALA A 769 -14.61 -18.01 2.93
C ALA A 769 -13.25 -18.66 3.27
N ALA A 770 -12.66 -18.35 4.43
CA ALA A 770 -11.41 -18.93 4.92
C ALA A 770 -11.51 -20.44 5.22
N GLU A 771 -12.63 -20.89 5.80
CA GLU A 771 -12.89 -22.31 6.02
C GLU A 771 -13.18 -23.04 4.71
N ARG A 772 -13.95 -22.42 3.80
CA ARG A 772 -14.26 -22.95 2.46
C ARG A 772 -13.03 -23.13 1.56
N ILE A 773 -12.05 -22.23 1.65
CA ILE A 773 -10.81 -22.35 0.88
C ILE A 773 -9.81 -23.32 1.54
N GLY A 774 -9.70 -23.29 2.88
CA GLY A 774 -8.83 -24.19 3.66
C GLY A 774 -7.35 -23.85 3.61
N TRP A 775 -6.50 -24.78 4.05
CA TRP A 775 -5.05 -24.57 4.22
C TRP A 775 -4.16 -25.20 3.15
N GLU A 776 -4.64 -26.26 2.49
CA GLU A 776 -3.81 -27.08 1.60
C GLU A 776 -3.75 -26.52 0.17
N PHE A 777 -2.58 -26.66 -0.45
CA PHE A 777 -2.30 -26.18 -1.81
C PHE A 777 -2.36 -27.35 -2.81
N GLN A 778 -2.88 -27.09 -4.00
CA GLN A 778 -2.79 -28.03 -5.13
C GLN A 778 -1.59 -27.70 -6.02
N ALA A 779 -0.97 -28.72 -6.62
CA ALA A 779 0.27 -28.56 -7.40
C ALA A 779 0.14 -27.59 -8.59
N ASN A 780 -1.07 -27.49 -9.17
CA ASN A 780 -1.42 -26.57 -10.25
C ASN A 780 -2.54 -25.60 -9.80
N GLU A 781 -2.54 -25.16 -8.53
CA GLU A 781 -3.49 -24.16 -8.04
C GLU A 781 -3.27 -22.80 -8.69
N ASP A 782 -4.38 -22.12 -9.05
CA ASP A 782 -4.33 -20.80 -9.65
C ASP A 782 -3.65 -19.75 -8.73
N TYR A 783 -2.95 -18.79 -9.36
CA TYR A 783 -2.24 -17.72 -8.68
C TYR A 783 -3.15 -16.84 -7.82
N LEU A 784 -4.34 -16.49 -8.30
CA LEU A 784 -5.28 -15.65 -7.54
C LEU A 784 -5.92 -16.46 -6.40
N ILE A 785 -6.20 -17.76 -6.59
CA ILE A 785 -6.62 -18.66 -5.50
C ILE A 785 -5.55 -18.74 -4.40
N ILE A 786 -4.27 -18.86 -4.77
CA ILE A 786 -3.13 -18.86 -3.82
C ILE A 786 -3.08 -17.57 -2.98
N GLN A 787 -3.24 -16.40 -3.61
CA GLN A 787 -3.24 -15.14 -2.87
C GLN A 787 -4.54 -14.94 -2.05
N LEU A 788 -5.69 -15.40 -2.55
CA LEU A 788 -6.97 -15.40 -1.82
C LEU A 788 -6.90 -16.26 -0.54
N ARG A 789 -6.33 -17.47 -0.63
CA ARG A 789 -6.11 -18.39 0.50
C ARG A 789 -5.35 -17.70 1.63
N LYS A 790 -4.19 -17.13 1.29
CA LYS A 790 -3.32 -16.35 2.18
C LYS A 790 -4.04 -15.13 2.78
N LEU A 791 -4.80 -14.39 1.97
CA LEU A 791 -5.56 -13.22 2.41
C LEU A 791 -6.68 -13.59 3.39
N LEU A 792 -7.52 -14.56 3.05
CA LEU A 792 -8.66 -14.97 3.88
C LEU A 792 -8.22 -15.57 5.22
N ILE A 793 -7.18 -16.42 5.23
CA ILE A 793 -6.54 -16.92 6.46
C ILE A 793 -6.07 -15.74 7.32
N SER A 794 -5.41 -14.75 6.71
CA SER A 794 -4.94 -13.55 7.41
C SER A 794 -6.12 -12.72 7.96
N MET A 795 -7.19 -12.52 7.18
CA MET A 795 -8.36 -11.75 7.60
C MET A 795 -9.09 -12.43 8.76
N ALA A 796 -9.42 -13.72 8.63
CA ALA A 796 -10.13 -14.49 9.65
C ALA A 796 -9.28 -14.65 10.93
N GLY A 797 -7.98 -14.92 10.79
CA GLY A 797 -7.05 -14.98 11.93
C GLY A 797 -6.95 -13.65 12.68
N ASN A 798 -6.71 -12.53 11.98
CA ASN A 798 -6.67 -11.19 12.58
C ASN A 798 -8.05 -10.68 13.06
N ALA A 799 -9.13 -11.35 12.66
CA ALA A 799 -10.47 -11.18 13.18
C ALA A 799 -10.77 -12.09 14.40
N GLY A 800 -9.79 -12.90 14.85
CA GLY A 800 -9.94 -13.81 15.99
C GLY A 800 -10.88 -14.97 15.68
N HIS A 801 -10.66 -15.66 14.56
CA HIS A 801 -11.32 -16.93 14.26
C HIS A 801 -10.55 -18.10 14.87
N GLU A 802 -11.13 -18.76 15.87
CA GLU A 802 -10.43 -19.66 16.79
C GLU A 802 -9.76 -20.84 16.08
N ASN A 803 -10.47 -21.55 15.19
CA ASN A 803 -9.93 -22.66 14.39
C ASN A 803 -8.72 -22.23 13.54
N ILE A 804 -8.77 -21.03 12.96
CA ILE A 804 -7.70 -20.50 12.09
C ILE A 804 -6.48 -20.09 12.91
N VAL A 805 -6.67 -19.49 14.09
CA VAL A 805 -5.58 -19.14 15.01
C VAL A 805 -4.93 -20.40 15.61
N ALA A 806 -5.73 -21.42 15.96
CA ALA A 806 -5.22 -22.69 16.49
C ALA A 806 -4.35 -23.43 15.44
N GLU A 807 -4.80 -23.52 14.20
CA GLU A 807 -4.05 -24.16 13.11
C GLU A 807 -2.80 -23.35 12.71
N ALA A 808 -2.87 -22.01 12.72
CA ALA A 808 -1.70 -21.15 12.55
C ALA A 808 -0.65 -21.38 13.64
N LYS A 809 -1.07 -21.57 14.91
CA LYS A 809 -0.17 -21.91 16.02
C LYS A 809 0.43 -23.30 15.87
N ARG A 810 -0.37 -24.32 15.56
CA ARG A 810 0.10 -25.70 15.34
C ARG A 810 1.19 -25.78 14.26
N ARG A 811 0.99 -25.11 13.11
CA ARG A 811 2.01 -25.08 12.03
C ARG A 811 3.27 -24.32 12.43
N PHE A 812 3.12 -23.25 13.21
CA PHE A 812 4.25 -22.46 13.69
C PHE A 812 5.09 -23.20 14.72
N ASP A 813 4.47 -23.88 15.71
CA ASP A 813 5.21 -24.67 16.69
C ASP A 813 5.95 -25.85 16.04
N LEU A 814 5.34 -26.53 15.06
CA LEU A 814 6.01 -27.60 14.29
C LEU A 814 7.26 -27.11 13.53
N TRP A 815 7.15 -25.96 12.88
CA TRP A 815 8.27 -25.32 12.17
C TRP A 815 9.34 -24.79 13.14
N ALA A 816 8.95 -24.06 14.20
CA ALA A 816 9.86 -23.42 15.14
C ALA A 816 10.61 -24.41 16.03
N THR A 817 10.01 -25.57 16.34
CA THR A 817 10.68 -26.67 17.04
C THR A 817 11.51 -27.56 16.12
N GLY A 818 11.46 -27.34 14.80
CA GLY A 818 12.12 -28.18 13.80
C GLY A 818 11.52 -29.59 13.63
N GLN A 819 10.36 -29.88 14.24
CA GLN A 819 9.66 -31.15 14.11
C GLN A 819 9.16 -31.39 12.67
N ASP A 820 8.70 -30.32 12.01
CA ASP A 820 8.38 -30.32 10.59
C ASP A 820 8.66 -28.93 10.00
N GLN A 821 9.77 -28.80 9.28
CA GLN A 821 10.16 -27.56 8.60
C GLN A 821 9.22 -27.22 7.42
N THR A 822 8.43 -28.17 6.91
CA THR A 822 7.48 -27.99 5.81
C THR A 822 6.07 -27.61 6.26
N ALA A 823 5.79 -27.63 7.57
CA ALA A 823 4.48 -27.29 8.15
C ALA A 823 3.96 -25.91 7.75
N ILE A 824 4.87 -24.96 7.49
CA ILE A 824 4.56 -23.64 6.92
C ILE A 824 4.87 -23.65 5.43
N HIS A 825 3.83 -23.72 4.59
CA HIS A 825 3.99 -23.51 3.15
C HIS A 825 4.49 -22.09 2.85
N THR A 826 5.36 -21.95 1.85
CA THR A 826 6.08 -20.70 1.50
C THR A 826 5.18 -19.48 1.36
N ASN A 827 4.03 -19.62 0.69
CA ASN A 827 3.04 -18.55 0.50
C ASN A 827 2.28 -18.16 1.79
N LEU A 828 2.32 -18.98 2.84
CA LEU A 828 1.68 -18.72 4.13
C LEU A 828 2.63 -18.16 5.20
N ARG A 829 3.96 -18.10 4.96
CA ARG A 829 4.94 -17.59 5.94
C ARG A 829 4.51 -16.26 6.57
N ALA A 830 4.20 -15.27 5.74
CA ALA A 830 3.77 -13.94 6.20
C ALA A 830 2.48 -13.96 7.04
N ALA A 831 1.52 -14.82 6.68
CA ALA A 831 0.26 -14.95 7.42
C ALA A 831 0.49 -15.63 8.78
N ILE A 832 1.17 -16.79 8.78
CA ILE A 832 1.41 -17.60 9.97
C ILE A 832 2.35 -16.87 10.95
N PHE A 833 3.45 -16.28 10.48
CA PHE A 833 4.35 -15.48 11.33
C PHE A 833 3.62 -14.26 11.93
N SER A 834 2.88 -13.48 11.12
CA SER A 834 2.13 -12.32 11.63
C SER A 834 1.08 -12.69 12.69
N LEU A 835 0.35 -13.80 12.48
CA LEU A 835 -0.65 -14.28 13.45
C LEU A 835 0.00 -14.78 14.74
N ASN A 836 1.12 -15.49 14.65
CA ASN A 836 1.82 -16.01 15.84
C ASN A 836 2.51 -14.91 16.66
N VAL A 837 3.07 -13.89 16.01
CA VAL A 837 3.62 -12.71 16.73
C VAL A 837 2.50 -11.83 17.30
N SER A 838 1.35 -11.72 16.62
CA SER A 838 0.18 -10.99 17.13
C SER A 838 -0.48 -11.67 18.34
N GLU A 839 -0.67 -12.99 18.31
CA GLU A 839 -1.39 -13.75 19.35
C GLU A 839 -0.45 -14.56 20.27
N GLY A 840 0.85 -14.25 20.28
CA GLY A 840 1.90 -14.98 21.00
C GLY A 840 2.71 -14.11 21.97
N SER A 841 3.97 -14.46 22.15
CA SER A 841 4.86 -13.96 23.20
C SER A 841 6.29 -13.68 22.70
N ARG A 842 7.21 -13.41 23.64
CA ARG A 842 8.67 -13.35 23.40
C ARG A 842 9.16 -14.54 22.55
N LYS A 843 8.70 -15.78 22.81
CA LYS A 843 9.10 -17.01 22.09
C LYS A 843 8.80 -16.93 20.59
N GLU A 844 7.56 -16.60 20.23
CA GLU A 844 7.12 -16.55 18.82
C GLU A 844 7.84 -15.41 18.08
N TYR A 845 8.04 -14.29 18.76
CA TYR A 845 8.77 -13.13 18.25
C TYR A 845 10.30 -13.38 18.14
N ASP A 846 10.93 -14.16 19.03
CA ASP A 846 12.31 -14.64 18.89
C ASP A 846 12.48 -15.54 17.66
N ALA A 847 11.63 -16.55 17.48
CA ALA A 847 11.77 -17.50 16.37
C ALA A 847 11.70 -16.81 14.99
N VAL A 848 10.91 -15.74 14.84
CA VAL A 848 10.88 -14.91 13.61
C VAL A 848 12.11 -13.98 13.51
N LYS A 849 12.64 -13.50 14.64
CA LYS A 849 13.90 -12.73 14.70
C LYS A 849 15.10 -13.59 14.29
N GLU A 850 15.11 -14.86 14.68
CA GLU A 850 16.12 -15.84 14.28
C GLU A 850 15.99 -16.22 12.80
N GLU A 851 14.78 -16.44 12.28
CA GLU A 851 14.54 -16.63 10.84
C GLU A 851 15.12 -15.47 10.02
N TYR A 852 14.85 -14.20 10.37
CA TYR A 852 15.44 -13.04 9.68
C TYR A 852 16.97 -13.13 9.56
N LEU A 853 17.65 -13.63 10.60
CA LEU A 853 19.11 -13.72 10.66
C LEU A 853 19.69 -14.90 9.88
N ARG A 854 18.92 -15.97 9.64
CA ARG A 854 19.37 -17.19 8.95
C ARG A 854 18.75 -17.45 7.58
N THR A 855 17.70 -16.73 7.19
CA THR A 855 16.95 -17.00 5.95
C THR A 855 17.78 -16.71 4.70
N ASP A 856 17.79 -17.67 3.77
CA ASP A 856 18.40 -17.58 2.44
C ASP A 856 17.40 -17.13 1.35
N SER A 857 16.12 -17.11 1.72
CA SER A 857 15.00 -16.67 0.88
C SER A 857 15.09 -15.16 0.61
N VAL A 858 15.15 -14.78 -0.67
CA VAL A 858 15.30 -13.39 -1.14
C VAL A 858 14.25 -12.44 -0.53
N ASP A 859 13.03 -12.95 -0.31
CA ASP A 859 11.89 -12.27 0.29
C ASP A 859 11.72 -12.50 1.81
N GLY A 860 12.45 -13.44 2.41
CA GLY A 860 12.27 -13.88 3.80
C GLY A 860 12.49 -12.77 4.82
N LYS A 861 13.43 -11.86 4.57
CA LYS A 861 13.74 -10.73 5.46
C LYS A 861 12.62 -9.70 5.55
N GLU A 862 12.02 -9.34 4.42
CA GLU A 862 10.85 -8.44 4.39
C GLU A 862 9.66 -9.08 5.13
N ILE A 863 9.43 -10.37 4.92
CA ILE A 863 8.37 -11.14 5.59
C ILE A 863 8.58 -11.17 7.12
N CYS A 864 9.81 -11.39 7.59
CA CYS A 864 10.11 -11.42 9.02
C CYS A 864 9.97 -10.04 9.67
N LEU A 865 10.54 -8.98 9.08
CA LEU A 865 10.39 -7.61 9.60
C LEU A 865 8.91 -7.21 9.69
N ALA A 866 8.12 -7.45 8.64
CA ALA A 866 6.70 -7.11 8.62
C ALA A 866 5.86 -7.92 9.65
N SER A 867 6.28 -9.15 9.96
CA SER A 867 5.61 -10.01 10.94
C SER A 867 5.99 -9.65 12.38
N MET A 868 7.28 -9.34 12.63
CA MET A 868 7.79 -8.92 13.93
C MET A 868 7.08 -7.67 14.47
N GLY A 869 6.80 -6.67 13.62
CA GLY A 869 6.04 -5.46 13.98
C GLY A 869 4.57 -5.69 14.35
N ARG A 870 4.06 -6.94 14.30
CA ARG A 870 2.72 -7.32 14.76
C ARG A 870 2.60 -7.57 16.26
N THR A 871 3.71 -7.50 17.00
CA THR A 871 3.69 -7.65 18.46
C THR A 871 2.79 -6.60 19.13
N LYS A 872 2.18 -6.98 20.25
CA LYS A 872 1.34 -6.10 21.09
C LYS A 872 2.02 -5.75 22.41
N ASP A 873 3.19 -6.33 22.68
CA ASP A 873 3.98 -6.10 23.90
C ASP A 873 4.93 -4.91 23.68
N ALA A 874 4.81 -3.90 24.55
CA ALA A 874 5.60 -2.68 24.47
C ALA A 874 7.12 -2.91 24.59
N ALA A 875 7.56 -3.88 25.39
CA ALA A 875 8.98 -4.20 25.52
C ALA A 875 9.54 -4.83 24.24
N LEU A 876 8.73 -5.62 23.53
CA LEU A 876 9.10 -6.20 22.24
C LEU A 876 9.11 -5.16 21.12
N VAL A 877 8.32 -4.09 21.22
CA VAL A 877 8.40 -2.96 20.27
C VAL A 877 9.72 -2.19 20.40
N THR A 878 10.23 -2.00 21.62
CA THR A 878 11.57 -1.40 21.81
C THR A 878 12.67 -2.27 21.22
N ASP A 879 12.71 -3.57 21.56
CA ASP A 879 13.69 -4.51 20.98
C ASP A 879 13.56 -4.65 19.45
N TYR A 880 12.36 -4.49 18.89
CA TYR A 880 12.15 -4.45 17.45
C TYR A 880 12.73 -3.19 16.81
N LEU A 881 12.54 -2.01 17.42
CA LEU A 881 13.07 -0.75 16.93
C LEU A 881 14.60 -0.69 17.02
N ASP A 882 15.16 -1.14 18.14
CA ASP A 882 16.62 -1.26 18.32
C ASP A 882 17.22 -2.26 17.31
N PHE A 883 16.50 -3.33 16.97
CA PHE A 883 16.89 -4.25 15.91
C PHE A 883 16.80 -3.62 14.52
N VAL A 884 15.73 -2.89 14.22
CA VAL A 884 15.52 -2.16 12.96
C VAL A 884 16.59 -1.10 12.71
N PHE A 885 17.08 -0.42 13.75
CA PHE A 885 18.17 0.57 13.63
C PHE A 885 19.59 -0.01 13.73
N SER A 886 19.73 -1.29 14.04
CA SER A 886 21.03 -1.97 14.16
C SER A 886 21.81 -2.09 12.84
N ASP A 887 23.02 -2.66 12.92
CA ASP A 887 23.86 -3.04 11.78
C ASP A 887 23.32 -4.27 11.00
N LYS A 888 22.43 -5.06 11.62
CA LYS A 888 21.86 -6.31 11.07
C LYS A 888 20.75 -6.06 10.03
N VAL A 889 20.17 -4.86 10.03
CA VAL A 889 19.16 -4.43 9.05
C VAL A 889 19.81 -3.50 8.04
N ALA A 890 19.64 -3.80 6.75
CA ALA A 890 20.19 -2.98 5.68
C ALA A 890 19.42 -1.65 5.63
N ILE A 891 20.11 -0.53 5.36
CA ILE A 891 19.49 0.80 5.42
C ILE A 891 18.25 0.91 4.52
N GLN A 892 18.29 0.32 3.33
CA GLN A 892 17.17 0.25 2.38
C GLN A 892 15.90 -0.40 2.98
N ASP A 893 16.03 -1.29 3.97
CA ASP A 893 14.92 -2.04 4.55
C ASP A 893 14.30 -1.36 5.79
N ILE A 894 14.98 -0.40 6.42
CA ILE A 894 14.60 0.21 7.72
C ILE A 894 13.17 0.80 7.69
N HIS A 895 12.76 1.40 6.56
CA HIS A 895 11.41 1.94 6.38
C HIS A 895 10.29 0.88 6.51
N SER A 896 10.58 -0.39 6.22
CA SER A 896 9.63 -1.51 6.42
C SER A 896 9.29 -1.71 7.90
N GLY A 897 10.21 -1.39 8.80
CA GLY A 897 9.98 -1.45 10.25
C GLY A 897 8.96 -0.40 10.72
N ALA A 898 9.09 0.83 10.22
CA ALA A 898 8.12 1.89 10.47
C ALA A 898 6.73 1.53 9.91
N VAL A 899 6.66 0.99 8.69
CA VAL A 899 5.40 0.52 8.06
C VAL A 899 4.69 -0.53 8.92
N ALA A 900 5.43 -1.51 9.47
CA ALA A 900 4.85 -2.59 10.26
C ALA A 900 4.20 -2.08 11.56
N LEU A 901 4.88 -1.18 12.28
CA LEU A 901 4.33 -0.55 13.50
C LEU A 901 3.22 0.45 13.18
N ALA A 902 3.34 1.25 12.11
CA ALA A 902 2.28 2.15 11.67
C ALA A 902 0.97 1.39 11.36
N ALA A 903 1.08 0.18 10.80
CA ALA A 903 -0.04 -0.73 10.56
C ALA A 903 -0.58 -1.43 11.83
N ASN A 904 0.01 -1.20 13.01
CA ASN A 904 -0.36 -1.84 14.27
C ASN A 904 -0.96 -0.83 15.27
N SER A 905 -2.28 -0.64 15.21
CA SER A 905 -2.99 0.41 15.94
C SER A 905 -2.93 0.32 17.47
N LYS A 906 -2.60 -0.84 18.06
CA LYS A 906 -2.41 -0.97 19.51
C LYS A 906 -1.05 -0.45 20.01
N VAL A 907 -0.02 -0.38 19.16
CA VAL A 907 1.34 0.04 19.57
C VAL A 907 1.98 1.14 18.72
N ARG A 908 1.35 1.63 17.64
CA ARG A 908 1.92 2.68 16.76
C ARG A 908 2.39 3.96 17.46
N HIS A 909 1.85 4.28 18.64
CA HIS A 909 2.29 5.41 19.45
C HIS A 909 3.73 5.22 19.98
N LEU A 910 4.17 3.98 20.25
CA LEU A 910 5.53 3.69 20.72
C LEU A 910 6.60 3.98 19.65
N LEU A 911 6.27 3.87 18.35
CA LEU A 911 7.14 4.34 17.27
C LEU A 911 7.39 5.85 17.40
N TRP A 912 6.35 6.63 17.72
CA TRP A 912 6.47 8.08 17.88
C TRP A 912 7.25 8.47 19.15
N GLU A 913 6.99 7.82 20.28
CA GLU A 913 7.78 8.04 21.50
C GLU A 913 9.25 7.66 21.31
N TYR A 914 9.54 6.53 20.63
CA TYR A 914 10.91 6.14 20.29
C TYR A 914 11.60 7.18 19.40
N LEU A 915 10.90 7.77 18.43
CA LEU A 915 11.44 8.81 17.56
C LEU A 915 11.73 10.11 18.33
N LYS A 916 10.85 10.50 19.26
CA LYS A 916 11.10 11.65 20.15
C LYS A 916 12.29 11.41 21.08
N THR A 917 12.46 10.19 21.59
CA THR A 917 13.57 9.83 22.51
C THR A 917 14.91 9.66 21.80
N ASN A 918 14.96 9.03 20.63
CA ASN A 918 16.20 8.60 19.96
C ASN A 918 16.55 9.39 18.70
N TRP A 919 15.95 10.59 18.53
CA TRP A 919 15.96 11.34 17.28
C TRP A 919 17.35 11.49 16.64
N ASP A 920 18.35 11.91 17.41
CA ASP A 920 19.68 12.20 16.87
C ASP A 920 20.35 10.94 16.28
N SER A 921 20.12 9.77 16.89
CA SER A 921 20.60 8.48 16.38
C SER A 921 19.85 8.07 15.10
N VAL A 922 18.51 8.17 15.11
CA VAL A 922 17.66 7.87 13.94
C VAL A 922 18.01 8.77 12.76
N SER A 923 18.12 10.07 13.00
CA SER A 923 18.46 11.08 11.99
C SER A 923 19.89 10.91 11.47
N ALA A 924 20.86 10.53 12.31
CA ALA A 924 22.22 10.23 11.86
C ALA A 924 22.32 8.93 11.05
N ARG A 925 21.47 7.93 11.34
CA ARG A 925 21.39 6.69 10.56
C ARG A 925 20.75 6.93 9.19
N LEU A 926 19.64 7.67 9.13
CA LEU A 926 18.84 7.85 7.93
C LEU A 926 19.34 8.96 6.99
N SER A 927 20.03 9.99 7.48
CA SER A 927 20.56 11.09 6.64
C SER A 927 21.58 10.68 5.57
N SER A 928 22.11 9.46 5.65
CA SER A 928 22.95 8.87 4.59
C SER A 928 22.18 8.47 3.32
N ASN A 929 20.84 8.40 3.36
CA ASN A 929 19.99 8.27 2.17
C ASN A 929 18.61 8.93 2.38
N ASN A 930 18.43 10.12 1.79
CA ASN A 930 17.21 10.94 1.95
C ASN A 930 15.92 10.22 1.49
N VAL A 931 15.98 9.38 0.45
CA VAL A 931 14.81 8.65 -0.06
C VAL A 931 14.30 7.62 0.96
N VAL A 932 15.21 6.95 1.68
CA VAL A 932 14.82 6.07 2.81
C VAL A 932 14.28 6.90 3.98
N PHE A 933 14.86 8.06 4.26
CA PHE A 933 14.43 8.94 5.36
C PHE A 933 13.00 9.48 5.14
N GLU A 934 12.69 9.98 3.93
CA GLU A 934 11.36 10.38 3.48
C GLU A 934 10.34 9.26 3.73
N ARG A 935 10.61 8.07 3.17
CA ARG A 935 9.72 6.91 3.26
C ARG A 935 9.48 6.49 4.70
N PHE A 936 10.52 6.49 5.54
CA PHE A 936 10.40 6.18 6.96
C PHE A 936 9.44 7.15 7.68
N ILE A 937 9.63 8.46 7.51
CA ILE A 937 8.80 9.49 8.17
C ILE A 937 7.36 9.45 7.66
N ARG A 938 7.15 9.49 6.34
CA ARG A 938 5.82 9.48 5.72
C ARG A 938 5.03 8.24 6.10
N MET A 939 5.62 7.06 5.90
CA MET A 939 4.90 5.80 6.08
C MET A 939 4.76 5.39 7.55
N GLY A 940 5.69 5.82 8.42
CA GLY A 940 5.63 5.59 9.86
C GLY A 940 4.56 6.39 10.58
N LEU A 941 4.34 7.66 10.21
CA LEU A 941 3.50 8.58 10.99
C LEU A 941 2.10 8.84 10.41
N SER A 942 1.84 8.55 9.13
CA SER A 942 0.54 8.85 8.46
C SER A 942 -0.68 8.04 8.93
N LYS A 943 -0.63 7.33 10.06
CA LYS A 943 -1.70 6.42 10.54
C LYS A 943 -2.30 6.76 11.91
N PHE A 944 -2.01 7.94 12.48
CA PHE A 944 -2.77 8.44 13.63
C PHE A 944 -4.14 9.00 13.21
N ALA A 945 -5.07 9.06 14.16
CA ALA A 945 -6.46 9.50 14.01
C ALA A 945 -6.85 10.43 15.17
N ASP A 946 -5.93 11.34 15.49
CA ASP A 946 -5.95 12.17 16.70
C ASP A 946 -5.28 13.52 16.39
N HIS A 947 -6.01 14.63 16.54
CA HIS A 947 -5.49 15.96 16.24
C HIS A 947 -4.31 16.36 17.15
N ALA A 948 -4.32 15.96 18.42
CA ALA A 948 -3.26 16.32 19.36
C ALA A 948 -1.92 15.64 19.03
N ILE A 949 -1.95 14.45 18.44
CA ILE A 949 -0.73 13.77 17.95
C ILE A 949 -0.20 14.48 16.68
N GLY A 950 -1.08 15.00 15.83
CA GLY A 950 -0.69 15.85 14.69
C GLY A 950 0.03 17.13 15.15
N ASP A 951 -0.50 17.80 16.18
CA ASP A 951 0.12 18.98 16.78
C ASP A 951 1.47 18.67 17.45
N ASP A 952 1.59 17.57 18.20
CA ASP A 952 2.85 17.12 18.83
C ASP A 952 3.94 16.80 17.78
N ILE A 953 3.58 16.15 16.66
CA ILE A 953 4.48 15.94 15.53
C ILE A 953 4.90 17.28 14.90
N SER A 954 3.97 18.22 14.71
CA SER A 954 4.28 19.53 14.13
C SER A 954 5.22 20.36 15.01
N GLU A 955 4.96 20.41 16.32
CA GLU A 955 5.81 21.16 17.26
C GLU A 955 7.17 20.48 17.46
N PHE A 956 7.26 19.15 17.39
CA PHE A 956 8.54 18.45 17.46
C PHE A 956 9.45 18.74 16.26
N PHE A 957 8.92 18.81 15.03
CA PHE A 957 9.73 19.08 13.83
C PHE A 957 10.06 20.56 13.61
N LYS A 958 9.36 21.45 14.31
CA LYS A 958 9.56 22.91 14.28
C LYS A 958 11.02 23.29 14.60
N GLY A 959 11.67 23.93 13.63
CA GLY A 959 13.06 24.41 13.77
C GLY A 959 14.15 23.35 13.63
N LYS A 960 13.81 22.08 13.32
CA LYS A 960 14.75 21.09 12.79
C LYS A 960 15.01 21.35 11.31
N ASP A 961 16.11 20.84 10.77
CA ASP A 961 16.28 20.72 9.32
C ASP A 961 15.44 19.55 8.81
N THR A 962 14.49 19.87 7.94
CA THR A 962 13.53 18.93 7.36
C THR A 962 13.64 18.84 5.83
N ALA A 963 14.66 19.45 5.20
CA ALA A 963 14.73 19.58 3.73
C ALA A 963 14.72 18.24 2.95
N ALA A 964 15.03 17.12 3.61
CA ALA A 964 14.97 15.78 3.04
C ALA A 964 13.59 15.09 3.14
N TYR A 965 12.65 15.64 3.91
CA TYR A 965 11.36 15.01 4.25
C TYR A 965 10.25 16.03 4.62
N ASP A 966 10.34 17.28 4.15
CA ASP A 966 9.36 18.33 4.46
C ASP A 966 7.98 18.01 3.87
N ARG A 967 7.93 17.59 2.60
CA ARG A 967 6.72 17.10 1.94
C ARG A 967 6.11 15.89 2.65
N ALA A 968 6.94 15.00 3.21
CA ALA A 968 6.48 13.87 4.02
C ALA A 968 5.70 14.33 5.26
N LEU A 969 6.18 15.37 5.95
CA LEU A 969 5.48 15.92 7.13
C LEU A 969 4.13 16.54 6.76
N VAL A 970 4.02 17.25 5.62
CA VAL A 970 2.72 17.78 5.16
C VAL A 970 1.74 16.64 4.85
N ILE A 971 2.21 15.58 4.17
CA ILE A 971 1.41 14.38 3.88
C ILE A 971 0.96 13.68 5.18
N VAL A 972 1.84 13.61 6.19
CA VAL A 972 1.49 13.08 7.52
C VAL A 972 0.37 13.90 8.15
N GLN A 973 0.46 15.24 8.13
CA GLN A 973 -0.57 16.11 8.71
C GLN A 973 -1.92 16.03 7.99
N ASP A 974 -1.94 16.05 6.65
CA ASP A 974 -3.19 15.87 5.86
C ASP A 974 -3.86 14.52 6.18
N ASN A 975 -3.07 13.44 6.33
CA ASN A 975 -3.57 12.12 6.71
C ASN A 975 -4.10 12.07 8.15
N ILE A 976 -3.36 12.58 9.13
CA ILE A 976 -3.80 12.59 10.53
C ILE A 976 -5.07 13.43 10.69
N ARG A 977 -5.13 14.61 10.06
CA ARG A 977 -6.32 15.47 10.02
C ARG A 977 -7.52 14.75 9.40
N THR A 978 -7.33 14.10 8.26
CA THR A 978 -8.37 13.27 7.59
C THR A 978 -8.91 12.21 8.54
N ASN A 979 -8.03 11.39 9.13
CA ASN A 979 -8.42 10.28 10.00
C ASN A 979 -9.11 10.77 11.29
N ALA A 980 -8.65 11.86 11.89
CA ALA A 980 -9.21 12.42 13.12
C ALA A 980 -10.61 13.00 12.89
N SER A 981 -10.79 13.85 11.87
CA SER A 981 -12.09 14.42 11.56
C SER A 981 -13.09 13.36 11.06
N TYR A 982 -12.62 12.29 10.39
CA TYR A 982 -13.46 11.12 10.09
C TYR A 982 -13.90 10.39 11.37
N LYS A 983 -12.97 10.13 12.30
CA LYS A 983 -13.27 9.50 13.59
C LYS A 983 -14.34 10.28 14.36
N GLU A 984 -14.14 11.58 14.52
CA GLU A 984 -15.06 12.46 15.27
C GLU A 984 -16.49 12.49 14.70
N ARG A 985 -16.63 12.37 13.37
CA ARG A 985 -17.92 12.39 12.68
C ARG A 985 -18.65 11.04 12.72
N ASP A 986 -17.95 9.94 12.45
CA ASP A 986 -18.58 8.65 12.15
C ASP A 986 -18.52 7.62 13.30
N GLU A 987 -17.68 7.77 14.34
CA GLU A 987 -17.49 6.70 15.35
C GLU A 987 -18.80 6.30 16.05
N ALA A 988 -19.67 7.27 16.35
CA ALA A 988 -20.99 7.02 16.92
C ALA A 988 -21.95 6.34 15.93
N LEU A 989 -21.93 6.75 14.65
CA LEU A 989 -22.76 6.14 13.60
C LEU A 989 -22.37 4.69 13.33
N VAL A 990 -21.06 4.41 13.34
CA VAL A 990 -20.50 3.06 13.24
C VAL A 990 -20.88 2.22 14.46
N LEU A 991 -20.82 2.77 15.68
CA LEU A 991 -21.22 2.06 16.89
C LEU A 991 -22.70 1.65 16.87
N GLU A 992 -23.60 2.55 16.50
CA GLU A 992 -25.04 2.24 16.45
C GLU A 992 -25.38 1.28 15.29
N TRP A 993 -24.72 1.39 14.13
CA TRP A 993 -24.84 0.37 13.07
C TRP A 993 -24.39 -1.01 13.56
N LEU A 994 -23.26 -1.09 14.26
CA LEU A 994 -22.73 -2.34 14.82
C LEU A 994 -23.65 -2.93 15.89
N LYS A 995 -24.37 -2.12 16.68
CA LYS A 995 -25.40 -2.61 17.61
C LYS A 995 -26.61 -3.17 16.86
N ALA A 996 -27.14 -2.42 15.89
CA ALA A 996 -28.31 -2.82 15.11
C ALA A 996 -28.11 -4.16 14.37
N HIS A 997 -26.87 -4.45 13.94
CA HIS A 997 -26.51 -5.70 13.26
C HIS A 997 -25.88 -6.75 14.22
N GLY A 998 -26.02 -6.59 15.53
CA GLY A 998 -25.66 -7.59 16.55
C GLY A 998 -24.16 -7.74 16.86
N TYR A 999 -23.29 -6.92 16.27
CA TYR A 999 -21.84 -6.94 16.47
C TYR A 999 -21.41 -6.22 17.77
N ALA A 1000 -22.13 -5.19 18.21
CA ALA A 1000 -21.89 -4.44 19.45
C ALA A 1000 -23.10 -4.50 20.42
N TYR A 1001 -22.92 -3.97 21.64
CA TYR A 1001 -23.95 -3.90 22.68
C TYR A 1001 -23.64 -2.75 23.65
N ASP A 1002 -24.66 -2.18 24.30
CA ASP A 1002 -24.49 -1.15 25.33
C ASP A 1002 -24.04 -1.74 26.67
N TYR A 1003 -24.54 -2.94 27.03
CA TYR A 1003 -24.28 -3.58 28.31
C TYR A 1003 -23.97 -5.08 28.16
N LEU A 1004 -23.15 -5.61 29.08
CA LEU A 1004 -22.86 -7.03 29.25
C LEU A 1004 -23.18 -7.45 30.69
N PHE A 1005 -24.22 -8.26 30.90
CA PHE A 1005 -24.59 -8.73 32.24
C PHE A 1005 -24.29 -10.23 32.38
N LYS A 1006 -23.32 -10.55 33.24
CA LYS A 1006 -23.08 -11.91 33.73
C LYS A 1006 -24.16 -12.29 34.74
N LEU A 1007 -25.00 -13.27 34.41
CA LEU A 1007 -26.03 -13.84 35.27
C LEU A 1007 -25.65 -15.26 35.69
N LEU A 1008 -25.98 -15.66 36.92
CA LEU A 1008 -25.74 -17.01 37.44
C LEU A 1008 -27.07 -17.65 37.88
N LEU A 1009 -27.30 -18.91 37.51
CA LEU A 1009 -28.39 -19.73 38.02
C LEU A 1009 -27.85 -20.68 39.09
N ILE A 1010 -28.37 -20.58 40.31
CA ILE A 1010 -28.04 -21.47 41.44
C ILE A 1010 -29.32 -22.06 42.04
N GLY A 1011 -29.16 -23.10 42.86
CA GLY A 1011 -30.27 -23.91 43.38
C GLY A 1011 -29.98 -25.40 43.23
N ASP A 1012 -30.83 -26.24 43.82
CA ASP A 1012 -30.60 -27.67 43.95
C ASP A 1012 -30.62 -28.44 42.61
N SER A 1013 -30.23 -29.71 42.65
CA SER A 1013 -30.36 -30.65 41.53
C SER A 1013 -31.84 -30.96 41.29
N GLY A 1014 -32.29 -31.00 40.03
CA GLY A 1014 -33.68 -31.32 39.68
C GLY A 1014 -34.66 -30.15 39.64
N VAL A 1015 -34.32 -28.96 40.16
CA VAL A 1015 -35.21 -27.76 40.16
C VAL A 1015 -35.41 -27.12 38.77
N GLY A 1016 -34.80 -27.68 37.71
CA GLY A 1016 -35.05 -27.30 36.32
C GLY A 1016 -34.33 -26.03 35.84
N LYS A 1017 -33.21 -25.63 36.47
CA LYS A 1017 -32.40 -24.47 36.06
C LYS A 1017 -31.99 -24.51 34.58
N SER A 1018 -31.49 -25.65 34.12
CA SER A 1018 -31.11 -25.87 32.72
C SER A 1018 -32.31 -25.81 31.77
N CYS A 1019 -33.49 -26.24 32.23
CA CYS A 1019 -34.73 -26.10 31.46
C CYS A 1019 -35.15 -24.62 31.31
N LEU A 1020 -34.96 -23.79 32.36
CA LEU A 1020 -35.14 -22.33 32.27
C LEU A 1020 -34.10 -21.69 31.34
N LEU A 1021 -32.85 -22.16 31.38
CA LEU A 1021 -31.78 -21.68 30.50
C LEU A 1021 -32.10 -21.96 29.02
N LEU A 1022 -32.44 -23.21 28.68
CA LEU A 1022 -32.78 -23.64 27.32
C LEU A 1022 -34.07 -22.99 26.81
N ARG A 1023 -35.10 -22.85 27.68
CA ARG A 1023 -36.34 -22.15 27.34
C ARG A 1023 -36.11 -20.66 27.11
N PHE A 1024 -35.20 -20.02 27.84
CA PHE A 1024 -34.90 -18.60 27.63
C PHE A 1024 -33.96 -18.33 26.45
N ALA A 1025 -32.97 -19.21 26.21
CA ALA A 1025 -31.94 -19.01 25.19
C ALA A 1025 -32.37 -19.50 23.80
N ASP A 1026 -33.02 -20.65 23.72
CA ASP A 1026 -33.29 -21.36 22.45
C ASP A 1026 -34.81 -21.62 22.21
N ASP A 1027 -35.68 -21.22 23.15
CA ASP A 1027 -37.11 -21.59 23.23
C ASP A 1027 -37.39 -23.11 23.17
N THR A 1028 -36.50 -23.91 23.75
CA THR A 1028 -36.63 -25.38 23.81
C THR A 1028 -36.96 -25.90 25.21
N TYR A 1029 -37.60 -27.08 25.26
CA TYR A 1029 -37.86 -27.83 26.48
C TYR A 1029 -37.81 -29.33 26.20
N THR A 1030 -37.28 -30.11 27.15
CA THR A 1030 -37.01 -31.54 27.03
C THR A 1030 -37.47 -32.26 28.30
N GLU A 1031 -38.30 -33.30 28.15
CA GLU A 1031 -38.79 -34.10 29.30
C GLU A 1031 -37.78 -35.16 29.77
N SER A 1032 -36.81 -35.57 28.94
CA SER A 1032 -35.75 -36.51 29.33
C SER A 1032 -34.67 -35.82 30.18
N TYR A 1033 -34.90 -35.76 31.49
CA TYR A 1033 -33.98 -35.13 32.44
C TYR A 1033 -32.61 -35.84 32.53
N ILE A 1034 -31.55 -35.11 32.22
CA ILE A 1034 -30.16 -35.45 32.52
C ILE A 1034 -29.63 -34.37 33.48
N SER A 1035 -28.95 -34.75 34.56
CA SER A 1035 -28.39 -33.78 35.50
C SER A 1035 -27.15 -33.10 34.93
N THR A 1036 -27.06 -31.77 35.07
CA THR A 1036 -25.94 -30.94 34.60
C THR A 1036 -24.62 -31.42 35.21
N ILE A 1037 -23.67 -31.84 34.36
CA ILE A 1037 -22.33 -32.25 34.80
C ILE A 1037 -21.42 -31.01 34.70
N GLY A 1038 -21.16 -30.36 35.85
CA GLY A 1038 -20.33 -29.17 35.92
C GLY A 1038 -21.12 -27.86 35.78
N VAL A 1039 -20.91 -27.12 34.68
CA VAL A 1039 -21.52 -25.81 34.42
C VAL A 1039 -21.83 -25.71 32.93
N ASP A 1040 -23.03 -25.21 32.60
CA ASP A 1040 -23.46 -24.88 31.23
C ASP A 1040 -23.51 -23.35 31.02
N PHE A 1041 -23.41 -22.90 29.77
CA PHE A 1041 -23.26 -21.49 29.43
C PHE A 1041 -23.99 -21.12 28.15
N LYS A 1042 -24.90 -20.14 28.24
CA LYS A 1042 -25.60 -19.54 27.11
C LYS A 1042 -25.42 -18.03 27.06
N ILE A 1043 -25.57 -17.49 25.86
CA ILE A 1043 -25.60 -16.06 25.60
C ILE A 1043 -26.92 -15.74 24.89
N ARG A 1044 -27.67 -14.75 25.38
CA ARG A 1044 -28.79 -14.15 24.65
C ARG A 1044 -28.68 -12.63 24.71
N THR A 1045 -28.79 -11.98 23.55
CA THR A 1045 -28.92 -10.52 23.48
C THR A 1045 -30.41 -10.17 23.55
N ILE A 1046 -30.74 -9.13 24.31
CA ILE A 1046 -32.09 -8.57 24.46
C ILE A 1046 -32.04 -7.06 24.22
N GLU A 1047 -33.16 -6.46 23.83
CA GLU A 1047 -33.36 -5.02 23.92
C GLU A 1047 -34.06 -4.70 25.24
N LEU A 1048 -33.59 -3.67 25.94
CA LEU A 1048 -34.12 -3.26 27.23
C LEU A 1048 -34.13 -1.73 27.33
N ASP A 1049 -35.32 -1.13 27.21
CA ASP A 1049 -35.57 0.31 27.23
C ASP A 1049 -34.54 1.10 26.38
N GLY A 1050 -34.54 0.84 25.06
CA GLY A 1050 -33.70 1.50 24.06
C GLY A 1050 -32.20 1.18 24.16
N LYS A 1051 -31.83 0.05 24.78
CA LYS A 1051 -30.44 -0.36 24.98
C LYS A 1051 -30.23 -1.85 24.68
N THR A 1052 -29.16 -2.15 23.96
CA THR A 1052 -28.76 -3.52 23.61
C THR A 1052 -28.02 -4.15 24.79
N VAL A 1053 -28.63 -5.15 25.43
CA VAL A 1053 -28.07 -5.83 26.60
C VAL A 1053 -27.71 -7.27 26.22
N LYS A 1054 -26.43 -7.61 26.34
CA LYS A 1054 -25.96 -8.99 26.16
C LYS A 1054 -25.95 -9.71 27.50
N LEU A 1055 -26.78 -10.73 27.65
CA LEU A 1055 -26.78 -11.60 28.82
C LEU A 1055 -25.80 -12.77 28.62
N GLN A 1056 -24.95 -13.00 29.62
CA GLN A 1056 -24.07 -14.16 29.75
C GLN A 1056 -24.57 -15.00 30.92
N ILE A 1057 -25.27 -16.09 30.63
CA ILE A 1057 -26.02 -16.85 31.64
C ILE A 1057 -25.31 -18.18 31.87
N TRP A 1058 -24.93 -18.41 33.13
CA TRP A 1058 -24.21 -19.59 33.58
C TRP A 1058 -25.15 -20.45 34.44
N ASP A 1059 -25.40 -21.70 34.05
CA ASP A 1059 -26.14 -22.68 34.85
C ASP A 1059 -25.19 -23.63 35.58
N THR A 1060 -25.45 -23.89 36.86
CA THR A 1060 -24.52 -24.61 37.74
C THR A 1060 -25.11 -25.93 38.24
N ALA A 1061 -24.28 -26.98 38.29
CA ALA A 1061 -24.66 -28.27 38.86
C ALA A 1061 -25.12 -28.11 40.32
N GLY A 1062 -26.39 -28.42 40.59
CA GLY A 1062 -27.01 -28.28 41.92
C GLY A 1062 -26.68 -29.40 42.90
N GLN A 1063 -25.54 -30.10 42.72
CA GLN A 1063 -25.10 -31.18 43.60
C GLN A 1063 -24.11 -30.67 44.65
N GLU A 1064 -24.35 -31.04 45.90
CA GLU A 1064 -23.57 -30.73 47.08
C GLU A 1064 -22.07 -31.04 46.95
N ARG A 1065 -21.72 -32.06 46.16
CA ARG A 1065 -20.34 -32.52 45.92
C ARG A 1065 -19.48 -31.61 45.04
N PHE A 1066 -20.04 -30.60 44.36
CA PHE A 1066 -19.28 -29.73 43.44
C PHE A 1066 -19.11 -28.27 43.90
N ARG A 1067 -19.59 -27.89 45.09
CA ARG A 1067 -19.61 -26.49 45.59
C ARG A 1067 -18.28 -25.73 45.49
N THR A 1068 -17.15 -26.43 45.67
CA THR A 1068 -15.80 -25.85 45.49
C THR A 1068 -15.60 -25.22 44.11
N ILE A 1069 -16.14 -25.83 43.05
CA ILE A 1069 -16.06 -25.34 41.67
C ILE A 1069 -17.00 -24.14 41.48
N THR A 1070 -18.23 -24.24 42.00
CA THR A 1070 -19.26 -23.18 41.91
C THR A 1070 -18.77 -21.83 42.47
N SER A 1071 -17.96 -21.87 43.54
CA SER A 1071 -17.36 -20.67 44.18
C SER A 1071 -16.70 -19.69 43.19
N SER A 1072 -16.09 -20.19 42.12
CA SER A 1072 -15.39 -19.38 41.11
C SER A 1072 -16.35 -18.56 40.22
N TYR A 1073 -17.58 -19.02 40.02
CA TYR A 1073 -18.54 -18.41 39.09
C TYR A 1073 -19.27 -17.21 39.69
N TYR A 1074 -19.41 -17.13 41.02
CA TYR A 1074 -19.98 -15.97 41.72
C TYR A 1074 -19.18 -14.67 41.49
N ARG A 1075 -17.85 -14.76 41.28
CA ARG A 1075 -16.98 -13.59 41.09
C ARG A 1075 -17.38 -12.82 39.82
N GLY A 1076 -17.70 -11.53 39.98
CA GLY A 1076 -18.15 -10.67 38.87
C GLY A 1076 -19.52 -11.03 38.30
N ALA A 1077 -20.33 -11.83 38.99
CA ALA A 1077 -21.75 -11.95 38.67
C ALA A 1077 -22.44 -10.61 38.93
N HIS A 1078 -23.22 -10.13 37.96
CA HIS A 1078 -23.95 -8.86 38.06
C HIS A 1078 -25.30 -9.05 38.74
N GLY A 1079 -25.92 -10.21 38.51
CA GLY A 1079 -27.10 -10.70 39.22
C GLY A 1079 -27.17 -12.23 39.24
N ILE A 1080 -27.94 -12.77 40.17
CA ILE A 1080 -28.03 -14.21 40.46
C ILE A 1080 -29.50 -14.59 40.67
N CYS A 1081 -29.97 -15.59 39.94
CA CYS A 1081 -31.29 -16.17 40.10
C CYS A 1081 -31.16 -17.43 40.97
N VAL A 1082 -31.83 -17.43 42.12
CA VAL A 1082 -31.89 -18.59 43.02
C VAL A 1082 -33.18 -19.35 42.69
N VAL A 1083 -33.03 -20.56 42.17
CA VAL A 1083 -34.15 -21.38 41.65
C VAL A 1083 -34.46 -22.49 42.64
N TYR A 1084 -35.74 -22.63 42.98
CA TYR A 1084 -36.29 -23.79 43.69
C TYR A 1084 -37.45 -24.39 42.89
N ASP A 1085 -37.98 -25.53 43.32
CA ASP A 1085 -39.09 -26.23 42.70
C ASP A 1085 -40.35 -26.09 43.58
N VAL A 1086 -41.47 -25.60 43.03
CA VAL A 1086 -42.71 -25.41 43.81
C VAL A 1086 -43.33 -26.72 44.29
N THR A 1087 -42.88 -27.86 43.74
CA THR A 1087 -43.27 -29.23 44.13
C THR A 1087 -42.31 -29.90 45.12
N ASP A 1088 -41.24 -29.20 45.53
CA ASP A 1088 -40.24 -29.70 46.50
C ASP A 1088 -39.92 -28.65 47.59
N MET A 1089 -40.46 -28.90 48.78
CA MET A 1089 -40.27 -28.04 49.95
C MET A 1089 -38.82 -28.01 50.48
N ASP A 1090 -38.05 -29.09 50.29
CA ASP A 1090 -36.65 -29.11 50.72
C ASP A 1090 -35.78 -28.24 49.80
N SER A 1091 -36.07 -28.23 48.50
CA SER A 1091 -35.44 -27.28 47.56
C SER A 1091 -35.68 -25.82 47.95
N PHE A 1092 -36.86 -25.50 48.50
CA PHE A 1092 -37.18 -24.17 49.02
C PHE A 1092 -36.48 -23.88 50.37
N ASN A 1093 -36.45 -24.85 51.28
CA ASN A 1093 -35.71 -24.72 52.55
C ASN A 1093 -34.21 -24.42 52.31
N ASN A 1094 -33.62 -25.06 51.30
CA ASN A 1094 -32.21 -24.90 50.93
C ASN A 1094 -31.86 -23.53 50.30
N VAL A 1095 -32.85 -22.72 49.86
CA VAL A 1095 -32.63 -21.36 49.34
C VAL A 1095 -31.85 -20.49 50.34
N LYS A 1096 -32.08 -20.66 51.65
CA LYS A 1096 -31.33 -19.95 52.71
C LYS A 1096 -29.83 -20.24 52.67
N GLN A 1097 -29.43 -21.45 52.29
CA GLN A 1097 -28.03 -21.83 52.17
C GLN A 1097 -27.41 -21.27 50.87
N TRP A 1098 -28.15 -21.29 49.76
CA TRP A 1098 -27.71 -20.66 48.51
C TRP A 1098 -27.50 -19.14 48.65
N LEU A 1099 -28.35 -18.46 49.42
CA LEU A 1099 -28.18 -17.05 49.76
C LEU A 1099 -26.90 -16.80 50.58
N GLN A 1100 -26.58 -17.67 51.56
CA GLN A 1100 -25.33 -17.59 52.32
C GLN A 1100 -24.08 -17.83 51.45
N GLU A 1101 -24.17 -18.65 50.38
CA GLU A 1101 -23.08 -18.79 49.41
C GLU A 1101 -22.92 -17.54 48.53
N ILE A 1102 -24.03 -16.91 48.10
CA ILE A 1102 -23.97 -15.61 47.41
C ILE A 1102 -23.25 -14.58 48.27
N ASP A 1103 -23.67 -14.42 49.53
CA ASP A 1103 -23.11 -13.39 50.44
C ASP A 1103 -21.66 -13.69 50.87
N ARG A 1104 -21.14 -14.89 50.58
CA ARG A 1104 -19.75 -15.29 50.83
C ARG A 1104 -18.83 -15.18 49.61
N TYR A 1105 -19.35 -15.33 48.39
CA TYR A 1105 -18.53 -15.48 47.17
C TYR A 1105 -18.84 -14.49 46.05
N ALA A 1106 -19.99 -13.81 46.07
CA ALA A 1106 -20.34 -12.81 45.07
C ALA A 1106 -19.75 -11.42 45.39
N THR A 1107 -19.82 -10.52 44.42
CA THR A 1107 -19.45 -9.11 44.62
C THR A 1107 -20.55 -8.36 45.39
N GLU A 1108 -20.16 -7.45 46.27
CA GLU A 1108 -21.09 -6.63 47.06
C GLU A 1108 -22.10 -5.90 46.16
N GLY A 1109 -23.37 -5.86 46.57
CA GLY A 1109 -24.45 -5.24 45.81
C GLY A 1109 -24.96 -6.03 44.60
N VAL A 1110 -24.58 -7.31 44.44
CA VAL A 1110 -25.13 -8.21 43.39
C VAL A 1110 -26.66 -8.27 43.43
N ASN A 1111 -27.33 -8.19 42.27
CA ASN A 1111 -28.78 -8.31 42.20
C ASN A 1111 -29.20 -9.77 42.48
N LYS A 1112 -30.25 -9.99 43.26
CA LYS A 1112 -30.77 -11.33 43.62
C LYS A 1112 -32.23 -11.43 43.17
N LEU A 1113 -32.62 -12.56 42.59
CA LEU A 1113 -34.01 -12.88 42.22
C LEU A 1113 -34.34 -14.28 42.72
N LEU A 1114 -35.47 -14.45 43.42
CA LEU A 1114 -36.01 -15.76 43.76
C LEU A 1114 -36.92 -16.27 42.62
N VAL A 1115 -36.75 -17.51 42.21
CA VAL A 1115 -37.50 -18.15 41.13
C VAL A 1115 -38.09 -19.48 41.59
N GLY A 1116 -39.42 -19.57 41.66
CA GLY A 1116 -40.13 -20.82 41.90
C GLY A 1116 -40.48 -21.50 40.58
N ASN A 1117 -39.78 -22.58 40.22
CA ASN A 1117 -39.98 -23.26 38.95
C ASN A 1117 -41.00 -24.40 39.04
N LYS A 1118 -41.49 -24.86 37.88
CA LYS A 1118 -42.53 -25.90 37.70
C LYS A 1118 -43.94 -25.49 38.17
N SER A 1119 -44.29 -24.21 38.04
CA SER A 1119 -45.65 -23.71 38.33
C SER A 1119 -46.75 -24.29 37.42
N ASP A 1120 -46.41 -25.08 36.41
CA ASP A 1120 -47.32 -25.92 35.64
C ASP A 1120 -47.82 -27.19 36.40
N MET A 1121 -47.26 -27.50 37.57
CA MET A 1121 -47.62 -28.67 38.38
C MET A 1121 -48.43 -28.30 39.62
N GLU A 1122 -49.51 -27.53 39.44
CA GLU A 1122 -50.35 -27.01 40.53
C GLU A 1122 -50.89 -28.10 41.46
N ASP A 1123 -51.34 -29.25 40.91
CA ASP A 1123 -51.78 -30.44 41.67
C ASP A 1123 -50.71 -31.06 42.60
N LYS A 1124 -49.44 -30.65 42.45
CA LYS A 1124 -48.28 -31.15 43.21
C LYS A 1124 -47.57 -30.04 43.98
N LYS A 1125 -48.12 -28.83 43.99
CA LYS A 1125 -47.51 -27.68 44.66
C LYS A 1125 -47.51 -27.89 46.18
N VAL A 1126 -46.34 -27.76 46.78
CA VAL A 1126 -46.14 -27.85 48.25
C VAL A 1126 -45.54 -26.56 48.84
N VAL A 1127 -44.96 -25.71 47.99
CA VAL A 1127 -44.50 -24.37 48.36
C VAL A 1127 -45.53 -23.35 47.91
N GLU A 1128 -46.30 -22.80 48.85
CA GLU A 1128 -47.31 -21.79 48.55
C GLU A 1128 -46.70 -20.47 48.05
N TYR A 1129 -47.37 -19.82 47.09
CA TYR A 1129 -46.90 -18.56 46.50
C TYR A 1129 -46.71 -17.48 47.58
N THR A 1130 -47.64 -17.40 48.53
CA THR A 1130 -47.58 -16.45 49.65
C THR A 1130 -46.37 -16.69 50.54
N VAL A 1131 -46.05 -17.94 50.87
CA VAL A 1131 -44.90 -18.30 51.73
C VAL A 1131 -43.57 -17.95 51.05
N ALA A 1132 -43.44 -18.24 49.75
CA ALA A 1132 -42.26 -17.87 48.98
C ALA A 1132 -42.14 -16.34 48.76
N LYS A 1133 -43.28 -15.65 48.57
CA LYS A 1133 -43.35 -14.20 48.41
C LYS A 1133 -42.99 -13.47 49.72
N GLU A 1134 -43.57 -13.86 50.85
CA GLU A 1134 -43.22 -13.33 52.18
C GLU A 1134 -41.75 -13.54 52.50
N PHE A 1135 -41.19 -14.72 52.17
CA PHE A 1135 -39.76 -14.98 52.36
C PHE A 1135 -38.88 -14.07 51.49
N ALA A 1136 -39.21 -13.88 50.21
CA ALA A 1136 -38.47 -12.96 49.33
C ALA A 1136 -38.57 -11.49 49.77
N ASP A 1137 -39.77 -11.05 50.20
CA ASP A 1137 -39.99 -9.70 50.70
C ASP A 1137 -39.26 -9.45 52.02
N SER A 1138 -39.15 -10.46 52.90
CA SER A 1138 -38.33 -10.38 54.12
C SER A 1138 -36.83 -10.18 53.86
N LEU A 1139 -36.38 -10.46 52.64
CA LEU A 1139 -35.00 -10.29 52.17
C LEU A 1139 -34.83 -9.07 51.24
N GLY A 1140 -35.92 -8.38 50.88
CA GLY A 1140 -35.91 -7.26 49.92
C GLY A 1140 -35.57 -7.66 48.48
N ILE A 1141 -35.77 -8.93 48.09
CA ILE A 1141 -35.47 -9.45 46.74
C ILE A 1141 -36.78 -9.70 45.97
N PRO A 1142 -36.83 -9.51 44.63
CA PRO A 1142 -38.01 -9.88 43.87
C PRO A 1142 -38.22 -11.41 43.83
N PHE A 1143 -39.46 -11.80 43.55
CA PHE A 1143 -39.88 -13.19 43.41
C PHE A 1143 -40.80 -13.35 42.20
N LEU A 1144 -40.62 -14.42 41.45
CA LEU A 1144 -41.48 -14.85 40.34
C LEU A 1144 -41.63 -16.37 40.37
N GLU A 1145 -42.84 -16.87 40.12
CA GLU A 1145 -43.04 -18.28 39.74
C GLU A 1145 -42.97 -18.42 38.22
N THR A 1146 -42.35 -19.50 37.74
CA THR A 1146 -42.06 -19.76 36.33
C THR A 1146 -42.35 -21.21 35.93
N SER A 1147 -42.64 -21.45 34.66
CA SER A 1147 -42.68 -22.79 34.09
C SER A 1147 -41.76 -22.86 32.86
N ALA A 1148 -40.66 -23.62 32.97
CA ALA A 1148 -39.85 -23.96 31.80
C ALA A 1148 -40.63 -24.77 30.74
N LYS A 1149 -41.60 -25.59 31.18
CA LYS A 1149 -42.44 -26.41 30.29
C LYS A 1149 -43.34 -25.55 29.41
N ASN A 1150 -44.15 -24.68 30.03
CA ASN A 1150 -45.15 -23.86 29.37
C ASN A 1150 -44.67 -22.42 29.06
N ALA A 1151 -43.36 -22.16 29.14
CA ALA A 1151 -42.70 -20.84 29.00
C ALA A 1151 -43.15 -19.72 29.97
N SER A 1152 -44.11 -19.98 30.86
CA SER A 1152 -44.71 -18.99 31.77
C SER A 1152 -43.66 -18.25 32.60
N ASN A 1153 -43.69 -16.92 32.54
CA ASN A 1153 -42.81 -15.96 33.23
C ASN A 1153 -41.28 -16.13 33.03
N VAL A 1154 -40.82 -17.09 32.22
CA VAL A 1154 -39.38 -17.38 32.05
C VAL A 1154 -38.64 -16.15 31.51
N GLU A 1155 -39.15 -15.55 30.44
CA GLU A 1155 -38.58 -14.32 29.88
C GLU A 1155 -38.69 -13.13 30.84
N GLN A 1156 -39.82 -12.99 31.55
CA GLN A 1156 -40.01 -11.94 32.54
C GLN A 1156 -38.98 -12.01 33.68
N ALA A 1157 -38.56 -13.21 34.11
CA ALA A 1157 -37.53 -13.37 35.14
C ALA A 1157 -36.17 -12.78 34.70
N PHE A 1158 -35.69 -13.15 33.50
CA PHE A 1158 -34.43 -12.64 32.97
C PHE A 1158 -34.49 -11.14 32.62
N LEU A 1159 -35.62 -10.65 32.07
CA LEU A 1159 -35.83 -9.22 31.81
C LEU A 1159 -35.88 -8.39 33.10
N THR A 1160 -36.51 -8.90 34.16
CA THR A 1160 -36.59 -8.23 35.48
C THR A 1160 -35.19 -8.12 36.10
N MET A 1161 -34.42 -9.21 36.09
CA MET A 1161 -33.03 -9.21 36.54
C MET A 1161 -32.18 -8.20 35.76
N ALA A 1162 -32.28 -8.21 34.42
CA ALA A 1162 -31.54 -7.27 33.57
C ALA A 1162 -31.90 -5.80 33.85
N ARG A 1163 -33.19 -5.49 34.10
CA ARG A 1163 -33.64 -4.14 34.44
C ARG A 1163 -33.06 -3.64 35.75
N GLN A 1164 -33.10 -4.44 36.81
CA GLN A 1164 -32.54 -4.03 38.10
C GLN A 1164 -31.01 -3.83 38.05
N ILE A 1165 -30.30 -4.64 37.26
CA ILE A 1165 -28.85 -4.44 37.03
C ILE A 1165 -28.60 -3.11 36.30
N LYS A 1166 -29.39 -2.81 35.25
CA LYS A 1166 -29.31 -1.55 34.49
C LYS A 1166 -29.58 -0.33 35.37
N GLU A 1167 -30.61 -0.38 36.22
CA GLU A 1167 -30.98 0.68 37.17
C GLU A 1167 -29.89 0.92 38.22
N ARG A 1168 -29.31 -0.15 38.79
CA ARG A 1168 -28.16 -0.06 39.71
C ARG A 1168 -26.92 0.55 39.04
N MET A 1169 -26.66 0.21 37.77
CA MET A 1169 -25.53 0.80 37.01
C MET A 1169 -25.78 2.28 36.65
N GLY A 1170 -27.00 2.64 36.27
CA GLY A 1170 -27.37 4.02 35.92
C GLY A 1170 -27.40 4.98 37.11
N THR A 1171 -27.53 4.48 38.34
CA THR A 1171 -27.46 5.30 39.57
C THR A 1171 -26.03 5.47 40.09
N ALA A 1172 -25.16 4.47 39.91
CA ALA A 1172 -23.76 4.54 40.34
C ALA A 1172 -22.94 5.64 39.61
N THR A 1173 -23.28 5.96 38.37
CA THR A 1173 -22.57 6.97 37.55
C THR A 1173 -22.89 8.42 37.89
N VAL A 1174 -23.98 8.70 38.61
CA VAL A 1174 -24.41 10.08 38.93
C VAL A 1174 -23.64 10.69 40.12
N ASN A 1175 -23.16 9.85 41.06
CA ASN A 1175 -22.58 10.33 42.31
C ASN A 1175 -21.05 10.56 42.28
N ASN A 1176 -20.33 10.08 41.26
CA ASN A 1176 -18.87 10.18 41.21
C ASN A 1176 -18.36 11.49 40.56
N LYS A 1177 -18.47 12.60 41.30
CA LYS A 1177 -17.54 13.73 41.14
C LYS A 1177 -16.37 13.57 42.12
N PRO A 1178 -15.09 13.48 41.66
CA PRO A 1178 -13.95 13.32 42.54
C PRO A 1178 -13.72 14.59 43.38
N THR A 1179 -14.25 14.60 44.60
CA THR A 1179 -14.10 15.71 45.54
C THR A 1179 -12.99 15.38 46.54
N VAL A 1180 -11.77 15.76 46.21
CA VAL A 1180 -10.60 15.50 47.06
C VAL A 1180 -10.65 16.36 48.32
N GLN A 1181 -11.13 15.80 49.43
CA GLN A 1181 -10.91 16.38 50.75
C GLN A 1181 -9.54 15.96 51.29
N VAL A 1182 -8.63 16.93 51.42
CA VAL A 1182 -7.33 16.71 52.03
C VAL A 1182 -7.49 16.68 53.55
N GLY A 1183 -7.41 15.48 54.13
CA GLY A 1183 -7.33 15.32 55.58
C GLY A 1183 -6.02 15.89 56.14
N GLN A 1184 -6.08 16.58 57.28
CA GLN A 1184 -4.89 17.07 57.96
C GLN A 1184 -4.05 15.89 58.49
N GLY A 1185 -2.77 15.85 58.14
CA GLY A 1185 -1.89 14.74 58.50
C GLY A 1185 -1.51 14.73 59.98
N GLN A 1186 -1.59 13.54 60.61
CA GLN A 1186 -0.82 13.23 61.82
C GLN A 1186 0.49 12.58 61.41
N GLY A 1187 1.61 13.11 61.91
CA GLY A 1187 2.93 12.56 61.65
C GLY A 1187 3.22 11.31 62.51
N VAL A 1188 3.82 10.29 61.91
CA VAL A 1188 4.35 9.10 62.59
C VAL A 1188 5.87 9.07 62.43
N GLN A 1189 6.56 8.50 63.42
CA GLN A 1189 7.98 8.71 63.67
C GLN A 1189 8.92 7.94 62.72
N SER A 1190 10.15 8.43 62.61
CA SER A 1190 11.24 7.81 61.87
C SER A 1190 11.67 6.46 62.45
N GLY A 1191 11.60 5.40 61.65
CA GLY A 1191 12.19 4.08 61.90
C GLY A 1191 13.10 3.65 60.74
N SER A 1192 14.12 2.84 61.00
CA SER A 1192 15.29 2.69 60.10
C SER A 1192 15.38 1.36 59.35
N ALA A 1193 15.80 1.46 58.08
CA ALA A 1193 16.54 0.48 57.27
C ALA A 1193 15.83 -0.83 56.84
N GLY A 1194 16.03 -1.16 55.56
CA GLY A 1194 15.53 -2.35 54.86
C GLY A 1194 15.35 -2.02 53.38
N GLY A 1195 15.86 -2.85 52.45
CA GLY A 1195 15.87 -2.55 51.02
C GLY A 1195 15.32 -3.68 50.14
N CYS A 1196 15.05 -3.33 48.87
CA CYS A 1196 14.70 -4.20 47.73
C CYS A 1196 13.63 -5.29 47.95
N CYS A 1197 12.45 -5.09 47.35
CA CYS A 1197 12.15 -5.67 46.03
C CYS A 1197 11.30 -4.68 45.22
#